data_AF-G0MN01-F1
#
_entry.id   AF-G0MN01-F1
#
_cell.length_a   1.000
_cell.length_b   1.000
_cell.length_c   1.000
_cell.angle_alpha   90.00
_cell.angle_beta   90.00
_cell.angle_gamma   90.00
#
_symmetry.space_group_name_H-M   'P 1'
#
loop_
_entity.id
_entity.type
_entity.pdbx_description
1 polymer ?
#
loop_
_entity_poly.entity_id
_entity_poly.type
_entity_poly.pdbx_seq_one_letter_code
_entity_poly.pdbx_strand_id
1 'polypeptide(L)'
;MLEKTLREQCARVIADGISNGSYRSIKVKDAKASNLIFKMLREEVNYEWADCTKEIKNMLNVTEVCERPGSTILMDHHSVIHDQNLEVLKLGPLNDYPDFHTAKELRMPEAPDPVDLSDSDDSIDPDNNHDPYEVYHIDIIETLKKFLNPTSQKTLHTLCFDGNNMIFQTGWIKALSRLLPNLKTLELQWCHLGNKEFQSLCDEFPKLIRLDISNSGVTSLKGISKLKNLEFLDISYIKFKERKQIDDIFRLKKLRELLMHCGERKLKTVMLYVDCGKVLPKLESLDCAMCKLDQEHLERLVTTHKKLQRVAIVGTNIHKTATISIPGREIELLTCNTISDCIDSLTYYWEFHVLPEYPLKEIYDRINSILLFETEKVTPNEFKDCLLAMCQDDPECALNRVQAIDKMTRDSRVDMFNDPLKVEVMECLLAIHNDLEEYEDLSPEQEDTLKILWRVLSNPRLRVASDKHEEIVRRYATRMLSRDGYLEPETAIYCFRTKMSETADEEMLANQDKELPDVFFSSVLRILNQKKMKLIDKEDLEYLRKFLVYLGFRYYGREVKLTLVETYKCIKYLWKLVTRYNDNRSMKGFLLMALIHILTCTLKDTRKVFFKEDYLVLLTNELYKPDPPNQTKIVHILFYIYYHYNRLCNYDGAMAKALEIEERTKLSEDILKSLEGFYQTEHSGYLDGFSWIMTHCRRAQTEKVIGWFFEIIHGLYGKLLDPMEEDEDEDEMDDEDMEERTNSDVLDELQEVFEDSEEEEQERVQQPPKAPCMAQYFERLLYEQIINSATCKK
;
A
#
# COMPACT_ATOMS: atom_id res chain seq x y z
N MET A 1 7.83 -19.56 -8.04
CA MET A 1 8.39 -20.56 -7.10
C MET A 1 8.21 -22.02 -7.54
N LEU A 2 7.39 -22.34 -8.54
CA LEU A 2 7.46 -23.65 -9.21
C LEU A 2 8.70 -23.72 -10.11
N GLU A 3 9.51 -24.72 -9.79
CA GLU A 3 10.89 -24.97 -10.25
C GLU A 3 11.97 -24.07 -9.64
N LYS A 4 12.02 -23.99 -8.29
CA LYS A 4 13.35 -24.07 -7.68
C LYS A 4 14.01 -25.32 -8.23
N THR A 5 15.08 -25.14 -8.99
CA THR A 5 15.69 -26.25 -9.72
C THR A 5 16.03 -27.36 -8.72
N LEU A 6 15.97 -28.63 -9.13
CA LEU A 6 16.39 -29.74 -8.27
C LEU A 6 17.75 -29.47 -7.59
N ARG A 7 18.63 -28.74 -8.29
CA ARG A 7 19.91 -28.26 -7.78
C ARG A 7 19.78 -27.34 -6.55
N GLU A 8 18.88 -26.36 -6.57
CA GLU A 8 18.66 -25.45 -5.43
C GLU A 8 18.08 -26.18 -4.23
N GLN A 9 17.13 -27.09 -4.46
CA GLN A 9 16.56 -27.91 -3.39
C GLN A 9 17.63 -28.81 -2.75
N CYS A 10 18.48 -29.45 -3.56
CA CYS A 10 19.61 -30.22 -3.04
C CYS A 10 20.62 -29.34 -2.29
N ALA A 11 20.93 -28.15 -2.83
CA ALA A 11 21.86 -27.23 -2.18
C ALA A 11 21.34 -26.78 -0.81
N ARG A 12 20.04 -26.51 -0.70
CA ARG A 12 19.35 -26.19 0.56
C ARG A 12 19.45 -27.33 1.58
N VAL A 13 19.09 -28.55 1.20
CA VAL A 13 19.18 -29.70 2.10
C VAL A 13 20.62 -29.93 2.58
N ILE A 14 21.61 -29.70 1.72
CA ILE A 14 23.02 -29.78 2.11
C ILE A 14 23.40 -28.64 3.06
N ALA A 15 22.97 -27.42 2.78
CA ALA A 15 23.18 -26.26 3.65
C ALA A 15 22.58 -26.53 5.04
N ASP A 16 21.34 -27.01 5.12
CA ASP A 16 20.69 -27.39 6.38
C ASP A 16 21.47 -28.47 7.15
N GLY A 17 21.94 -29.49 6.44
CA GLY A 17 22.74 -30.54 7.06
C GLY A 17 24.13 -30.08 7.51
N ILE A 18 24.73 -29.09 6.85
CA ILE A 18 25.97 -28.46 7.31
C ILE A 18 25.68 -27.57 8.52
N SER A 19 24.65 -26.73 8.47
CA SER A 19 24.31 -25.78 9.54
C SER A 19 23.94 -26.48 10.84
N ASN A 20 23.20 -27.60 10.78
CA ASN A 20 22.85 -28.41 11.96
C ASN A 20 23.94 -29.42 12.37
N GLY A 21 25.07 -29.44 11.66
CA GLY A 21 26.20 -30.32 11.97
C GLY A 21 26.00 -31.79 11.61
N SER A 22 24.94 -32.17 10.88
CA SER A 22 24.74 -33.54 10.40
C SER A 22 25.71 -33.93 9.27
N TYR A 23 26.26 -32.95 8.54
CA TYR A 23 27.15 -33.14 7.39
C TYR A 23 28.58 -32.64 7.59
N ARG A 24 29.22 -32.94 8.73
CA ARG A 24 30.62 -32.50 9.03
C ARG A 24 31.69 -33.01 8.06
N SER A 25 31.44 -34.10 7.34
CA SER A 25 32.42 -34.73 6.45
C SER A 25 32.11 -34.62 4.97
N ILE A 26 31.09 -33.83 4.59
CA ILE A 26 30.74 -33.69 3.17
C ILE A 26 31.85 -32.94 2.42
N LYS A 27 32.12 -33.35 1.17
CA LYS A 27 33.07 -32.67 0.29
C LYS A 27 32.43 -32.40 -1.06
N VAL A 28 32.09 -31.15 -1.31
CA VAL A 28 31.55 -30.68 -2.57
C VAL A 28 32.69 -30.06 -3.38
N LYS A 29 33.18 -30.79 -4.39
CA LYS A 29 34.31 -30.34 -5.22
C LYS A 29 33.90 -29.36 -6.32
N ASP A 30 32.65 -29.47 -6.79
CA ASP A 30 32.12 -28.59 -7.82
C ASP A 30 31.93 -27.18 -7.24
N ALA A 31 32.58 -26.19 -7.87
CA ALA A 31 32.56 -24.82 -7.38
C ALA A 31 31.16 -24.20 -7.50
N LYS A 32 30.42 -24.49 -8.57
CA LYS A 32 29.06 -23.95 -8.76
C LYS A 32 28.09 -24.46 -7.68
N ALA A 33 28.13 -25.76 -7.39
CA ALA A 33 27.36 -26.34 -6.30
C ALA A 33 27.81 -25.80 -4.94
N SER A 34 29.12 -25.65 -4.72
CA SER A 34 29.66 -25.10 -3.47
C SER A 34 29.23 -23.66 -3.23
N ASN A 35 29.30 -22.80 -4.25
CA ASN A 35 28.86 -21.41 -4.19
C ASN A 35 27.36 -21.32 -3.88
N LEU A 36 26.54 -22.17 -4.50
CA LEU A 36 25.10 -22.21 -4.24
C LEU A 36 24.77 -22.70 -2.82
N ILE A 37 25.44 -23.75 -2.33
CA ILE A 37 25.28 -24.23 -0.95
C ILE A 37 25.72 -23.15 0.04
N PHE A 38 26.85 -22.49 -0.24
CA PHE A 38 27.36 -21.41 0.61
C PHE A 38 26.41 -20.21 0.64
N LYS A 39 25.79 -19.86 -0.49
CA LYS A 39 24.71 -18.86 -0.55
C LYS A 39 23.53 -19.26 0.34
N MET A 40 23.03 -20.49 0.22
CA MET A 40 21.90 -20.97 1.03
C MET A 40 22.22 -21.01 2.53
N LEU A 41 23.44 -21.44 2.90
CA LEU A 41 23.92 -21.41 4.28
C LEU A 41 23.84 -20.01 4.89
N ARG A 42 24.11 -18.98 4.08
CA ARG A 42 24.10 -17.60 4.54
C ARG A 42 22.71 -16.97 4.59
N GLU A 43 21.81 -17.38 3.70
CA GLU A 43 20.45 -16.82 3.60
C GLU A 43 19.48 -17.44 4.63
N GLU A 44 19.67 -18.69 5.05
CA GLU A 44 18.62 -19.44 5.77
C GLU A 44 18.89 -19.68 7.26
N VAL A 45 20.05 -19.27 7.78
CA VAL A 45 20.52 -19.76 9.07
C VAL A 45 20.47 -18.66 10.15
N ASN A 46 19.39 -18.68 10.94
CA ASN A 46 19.26 -17.98 12.24
C ASN A 46 20.16 -18.56 13.36
N TYR A 47 21.07 -19.49 13.05
CA TYR A 47 21.88 -20.19 14.03
C TYR A 47 23.27 -19.56 14.17
N GLU A 48 23.80 -19.60 15.39
CA GLU A 48 25.17 -19.22 15.71
C GLU A 48 26.16 -20.07 14.88
N TRP A 49 26.73 -19.47 13.82
CA TRP A 49 27.70 -20.09 12.90
C TRP A 49 28.98 -20.60 13.59
N ALA A 50 29.21 -20.22 14.85
CA ALA A 50 30.49 -20.30 15.54
C ALA A 50 31.18 -21.68 15.48
N ASP A 51 30.42 -22.78 15.58
CA ASP A 51 31.01 -24.12 15.66
C ASP A 51 31.31 -24.77 14.30
N CYS A 52 30.53 -24.48 13.25
CA CYS A 52 30.68 -25.13 11.93
C CYS A 52 31.63 -24.38 10.97
N THR A 53 31.87 -23.08 11.22
CA THR A 53 32.68 -22.17 10.37
C THR A 53 34.05 -22.72 9.98
N LYS A 54 34.80 -23.30 10.93
CA LYS A 54 36.16 -23.81 10.72
C LYS A 54 36.23 -24.97 9.74
N GLU A 55 35.12 -25.71 9.58
CA GLU A 55 35.08 -26.89 8.71
C GLU A 55 34.63 -26.55 7.28
N ILE A 56 33.95 -25.41 7.05
CA ILE A 56 33.37 -25.04 5.75
C ILE A 56 34.41 -25.03 4.63
N LYS A 57 35.61 -24.46 4.86
CA LYS A 57 36.74 -24.46 3.90
C LYS A 57 37.13 -25.87 3.43
N ASN A 58 36.97 -26.88 4.30
CA ASN A 58 37.30 -28.26 3.98
C ASN A 58 36.14 -29.02 3.31
N MET A 59 34.91 -28.49 3.43
CA MET A 59 33.70 -29.08 2.87
C MET A 59 33.36 -28.51 1.49
N LEU A 60 33.52 -27.21 1.29
CA LEU A 60 33.08 -26.48 0.10
C LEU A 60 34.28 -25.89 -0.64
N ASN A 61 34.23 -25.91 -1.97
CA ASN A 61 35.17 -25.21 -2.83
C ASN A 61 34.56 -23.88 -3.30
N VAL A 62 34.41 -22.93 -2.38
CA VAL A 62 33.77 -21.64 -2.69
C VAL A 62 34.76 -20.76 -3.46
N THR A 63 34.35 -20.31 -4.64
CA THR A 63 35.14 -19.42 -5.50
C THR A 63 34.45 -18.09 -5.76
N GLU A 64 33.17 -17.97 -5.40
CA GLU A 64 32.36 -16.78 -5.59
C GLU A 64 31.56 -16.49 -4.32
N VAL A 65 31.60 -15.24 -3.90
CA VAL A 65 30.75 -14.70 -2.86
C VAL A 65 30.06 -13.46 -3.41
N CYS A 66 28.72 -13.49 -3.40
CA CYS A 66 27.89 -12.40 -3.87
C CYS A 66 26.87 -12.07 -2.77
N GLU A 67 27.00 -10.87 -2.22
CA GLU A 67 26.02 -10.28 -1.32
C GLU A 67 24.79 -9.81 -2.07
N ARG A 68 23.64 -9.88 -1.40
CA ARG A 68 22.47 -9.13 -1.85
C ARG A 68 22.53 -7.72 -1.25
N PRO A 69 22.02 -6.71 -1.94
CA PRO A 69 21.68 -5.43 -1.30
C PRO A 69 20.82 -5.69 -0.06
N GLY A 70 21.13 -5.05 1.07
CA GLY A 70 20.41 -5.21 2.34
C GLY A 70 20.77 -6.46 3.16
N SER A 71 21.53 -7.43 2.65
CA SER A 71 22.03 -8.53 3.48
C SER A 71 23.33 -8.14 4.19
N THR A 72 23.30 -8.03 5.51
CA THR A 72 24.52 -7.77 6.29
C THR A 72 25.32 -9.05 6.46
N ILE A 73 26.60 -9.05 6.02
CA ILE A 73 27.51 -10.12 6.41
C ILE A 73 27.80 -9.98 7.90
N LEU A 74 27.31 -10.94 8.69
CA LEU A 74 27.68 -11.02 10.11
C LEU A 74 29.21 -11.11 10.22
N MET A 75 29.79 -10.41 11.20
CA MET A 75 31.25 -10.32 11.38
C MET A 75 31.96 -11.68 11.33
N ASP A 76 31.30 -12.72 11.87
CA ASP A 76 31.85 -14.08 11.95
C ASP A 76 32.06 -14.72 10.58
N HIS A 77 31.29 -14.32 9.56
CA HIS A 77 31.39 -14.86 8.20
C HIS A 77 32.67 -14.41 7.48
N HIS A 78 33.26 -13.27 7.84
CA HIS A 78 34.47 -12.75 7.18
C HIS A 78 35.63 -13.75 7.26
N SER A 79 35.77 -14.44 8.39
CA SER A 79 36.82 -15.45 8.58
C SER A 79 36.63 -16.64 7.62
N VAL A 80 35.39 -17.11 7.47
CA VAL A 80 35.03 -18.18 6.55
C VAL A 80 35.28 -17.79 5.10
N ILE A 81 34.89 -16.57 4.71
CA ILE A 81 35.10 -16.02 3.38
C ILE A 81 36.60 -15.88 3.09
N HIS A 82 37.35 -15.31 4.03
CA HIS A 82 38.81 -15.19 3.95
C HIS A 82 39.47 -16.54 3.71
N ASP A 83 38.96 -17.61 4.30
CA ASP A 83 39.52 -18.93 4.13
C ASP A 83 39.30 -19.55 2.74
N GLN A 84 38.41 -18.98 1.90
CA GLN A 84 38.12 -19.45 0.54
C GLN A 84 39.09 -18.87 -0.50
N ASN A 85 39.34 -19.62 -1.58
CA ASN A 85 40.16 -19.15 -2.70
C ASN A 85 39.28 -18.46 -3.75
N LEU A 86 38.90 -17.22 -3.48
CA LEU A 86 37.93 -16.49 -4.29
C LEU A 86 38.49 -16.03 -5.64
N GLU A 87 37.62 -16.07 -6.64
CA GLU A 87 37.79 -15.52 -7.98
C GLU A 87 36.83 -14.33 -8.21
N VAL A 88 35.69 -14.33 -7.52
CA VAL A 88 34.65 -13.30 -7.55
C VAL A 88 34.25 -12.91 -6.14
N LEU A 89 34.25 -11.60 -5.86
CA LEU A 89 33.74 -11.02 -4.62
C LEU A 89 32.84 -9.85 -4.96
N LYS A 90 31.56 -9.93 -4.61
CA LYS A 90 30.61 -8.82 -4.67
C LYS A 90 30.07 -8.55 -3.28
N LEU A 91 30.38 -7.38 -2.76
CA LEU A 91 29.91 -6.90 -1.47
C LEU A 91 28.69 -6.00 -1.69
N GLY A 92 27.78 -5.98 -0.71
CA GLY A 92 26.66 -5.05 -0.68
C GLY A 92 27.11 -3.62 -0.36
N PRO A 93 26.16 -2.73 -0.02
CA PRO A 93 26.44 -1.36 0.41
C PRO A 93 27.40 -1.31 1.61
N LEU A 94 28.53 -0.64 1.46
CA LEU A 94 29.57 -0.60 2.50
C LEU A 94 29.13 0.16 3.77
N ASN A 95 28.08 0.97 3.70
CA ASN A 95 27.41 1.58 4.86
C ASN A 95 26.79 0.52 5.78
N ASP A 96 26.48 -0.67 5.29
CA ASP A 96 25.92 -1.76 6.10
C ASP A 96 26.99 -2.46 6.95
N TYR A 97 28.26 -2.04 6.86
CA TYR A 97 29.41 -2.65 7.55
C TYR A 97 30.05 -1.69 8.57
N PRO A 98 29.37 -1.39 9.70
CA PRO A 98 29.84 -0.40 10.67
C PRO A 98 31.22 -0.71 11.25
N ASP A 99 31.60 -1.99 11.34
CA ASP A 99 32.90 -2.42 11.87
C ASP A 99 34.09 -2.08 10.97
N PHE A 100 33.81 -1.62 9.74
CA PHE A 100 34.82 -1.14 8.81
C PHE A 100 34.87 0.39 8.74
N HIS A 101 33.95 1.08 9.40
CA HIS A 101 33.95 2.53 9.46
C HIS A 101 35.03 3.01 10.41
N THR A 102 35.93 3.82 9.89
CA THR A 102 37.06 4.41 10.63
C THR A 102 36.70 5.75 11.26
N ALA A 103 35.72 6.45 10.68
CA ALA A 103 35.14 7.68 11.20
C ALA A 103 33.76 7.93 10.59
N LYS A 104 32.98 8.80 11.22
CA LYS A 104 31.66 9.25 10.78
C LYS A 104 31.67 10.78 10.67
N GLU A 105 31.12 11.31 9.59
CA GLU A 105 30.98 12.75 9.33
C GLU A 105 29.51 13.05 8.97
N LEU A 106 28.97 14.17 9.44
CA LEU A 106 27.68 14.69 8.98
C LEU A 106 27.95 15.69 7.85
N ARG A 107 27.43 15.42 6.66
CA ARG A 107 27.52 16.33 5.53
C ARG A 107 26.22 17.05 5.33
N MET A 108 26.33 18.37 5.21
CA MET A 108 25.26 19.14 4.60
C MET A 108 25.23 18.77 3.11
N PRO A 109 24.05 18.62 2.51
CA PRO A 109 23.89 18.55 1.07
C PRO A 109 24.67 19.70 0.45
N GLU A 110 25.55 19.38 -0.51
CA GLU A 110 26.18 20.42 -1.29
C GLU A 110 25.05 21.24 -1.91
N ALA A 111 25.08 22.56 -1.69
CA ALA A 111 24.09 23.45 -2.28
C ALA A 111 23.99 23.10 -3.77
N PRO A 112 22.79 22.84 -4.32
CA PRO A 112 22.65 22.41 -5.70
C PRO A 112 23.45 23.38 -6.58
N ASP A 113 24.39 22.81 -7.33
CA ASP A 113 25.30 23.53 -8.24
C ASP A 113 24.46 24.62 -8.95
N PRO A 114 24.77 25.94 -8.81
CA PRO A 114 23.86 27.06 -9.14
C PRO A 114 23.62 27.28 -10.65
N VAL A 115 23.43 26.20 -11.40
CA VAL A 115 23.49 26.13 -12.86
C VAL A 115 22.12 25.74 -13.44
N ASP A 116 21.56 26.71 -14.16
CA ASP A 116 20.45 26.66 -15.14
C ASP A 116 19.04 26.33 -14.62
N LEU A 117 18.51 27.23 -13.79
CA LEU A 117 17.07 27.38 -13.55
C LEU A 117 16.30 27.90 -14.79
N SER A 118 16.96 28.17 -15.92
CA SER A 118 16.29 28.70 -17.13
C SER A 118 15.63 27.63 -18.00
N ASP A 119 15.92 26.34 -17.77
CA ASP A 119 15.49 25.23 -18.64
C ASP A 119 14.60 24.19 -17.91
N SER A 120 14.28 24.39 -16.63
CA SER A 120 13.39 23.51 -15.85
C SER A 120 12.15 24.27 -15.39
N ASP A 121 11.02 24.01 -16.07
CA ASP A 121 9.66 24.33 -15.62
C ASP A 121 9.20 23.42 -14.47
N ASP A 122 10.07 22.53 -13.99
CA ASP A 122 9.85 21.74 -12.80
C ASP A 122 10.25 22.59 -11.60
N SER A 123 9.25 23.13 -10.90
CA SER A 123 9.38 23.74 -9.59
C SER A 123 10.11 22.77 -8.67
N ILE A 124 11.42 22.98 -8.50
CA ILE A 124 12.18 22.38 -7.42
C ILE A 124 11.45 22.79 -6.15
N ASP A 125 10.86 21.81 -5.46
CA ASP A 125 10.21 22.03 -4.18
C ASP A 125 11.26 22.64 -3.23
N PRO A 126 11.17 23.95 -2.91
CA PRO A 126 12.15 24.61 -2.06
C PRO A 126 12.13 24.07 -0.63
N ASP A 127 11.07 23.35 -0.25
CA ASP A 127 10.89 22.75 1.07
C ASP A 127 11.47 21.34 1.19
N ASN A 128 12.11 20.80 0.14
CA ASN A 128 12.96 19.62 0.28
C ASN A 128 14.30 20.04 0.93
N ASN A 129 14.17 20.45 2.18
CA ASN A 129 15.22 20.79 3.12
C ASN A 129 16.00 19.49 3.36
N HIS A 130 16.96 19.20 2.48
CA HIS A 130 17.75 17.98 2.57
C HIS A 130 18.47 18.01 3.92
N ASP A 131 17.98 17.19 4.85
CA ASP A 131 18.60 17.03 6.15
C ASP A 131 20.07 16.64 5.97
N PRO A 132 20.96 17.08 6.88
CA PRO A 132 22.33 16.59 6.89
C PRO A 132 22.33 15.06 6.88
N TYR A 133 23.06 14.47 5.95
CA TYR A 133 23.19 13.02 5.83
C TYR A 133 24.54 12.56 6.38
N GLU A 134 24.58 11.31 6.82
CA GLU A 134 25.76 10.71 7.40
C GLU A 134 26.63 10.08 6.32
N VAL A 135 27.93 10.33 6.40
CA VAL A 135 28.94 9.68 5.57
C VAL A 135 30.00 9.03 6.45
N TYR A 136 30.58 7.94 5.96
CA TYR A 136 31.48 7.09 6.72
C TYR A 136 32.83 6.94 6.01
N HIS A 137 33.91 7.11 6.76
CA HIS A 137 35.26 6.88 6.24
C HIS A 137 35.61 5.41 6.30
N ILE A 138 36.17 4.85 5.22
CA ILE A 138 36.58 3.45 5.16
C ILE A 138 37.99 3.28 4.58
N ASP A 139 38.77 2.38 5.19
CA ASP A 139 39.98 1.84 4.59
C ASP A 139 39.64 0.58 3.80
N ILE A 140 39.25 0.76 2.54
CA ILE A 140 38.82 -0.35 1.67
C ILE A 140 39.90 -1.43 1.51
N ILE A 141 41.20 -1.08 1.64
CA ILE A 141 42.29 -2.04 1.48
C ILE A 141 42.37 -2.96 2.69
N GLU A 142 42.30 -2.40 3.90
CA GLU A 142 42.26 -3.20 5.12
C GLU A 142 40.97 -4.01 5.23
N THR A 143 39.84 -3.44 4.79
CA THR A 143 38.56 -4.17 4.67
C THR A 143 38.71 -5.39 3.76
N LEU A 144 39.18 -5.21 2.52
CA LEU A 144 39.35 -6.32 1.57
C LEU A 144 40.32 -7.40 2.08
N LYS A 145 41.37 -7.04 2.82
CA LYS A 145 42.28 -8.02 3.44
C LYS A 145 41.59 -8.90 4.47
N LYS A 146 40.50 -8.45 5.10
CA LYS A 146 39.68 -9.28 6.00
C LYS A 146 38.83 -10.31 5.25
N PHE A 147 38.59 -10.11 3.95
CA PHE A 147 37.85 -11.05 3.09
C PHE A 147 38.74 -11.90 2.18
N LEU A 148 39.98 -11.49 1.94
CA LEU A 148 40.82 -12.07 0.89
C LEU A 148 42.15 -12.60 1.44
N ASN A 149 42.30 -13.92 1.42
CA ASN A 149 43.62 -14.54 1.64
C ASN A 149 44.59 -14.27 0.46
N PRO A 150 45.89 -14.58 0.62
CA PRO A 150 46.90 -14.32 -0.42
C PRO A 150 46.67 -15.04 -1.75
N THR A 151 45.95 -16.15 -1.77
CA THR A 151 45.56 -16.83 -3.02
C THR A 151 44.48 -16.02 -3.71
N SER A 152 43.39 -15.68 -2.99
CA SER A 152 42.29 -14.86 -3.50
C SER A 152 42.79 -13.53 -4.06
N GLN A 153 43.70 -12.84 -3.37
CA GLN A 153 44.31 -11.60 -3.88
C GLN A 153 44.96 -11.74 -5.27
N LYS A 154 45.46 -12.94 -5.60
CA LYS A 154 46.09 -13.24 -6.89
C LYS A 154 45.11 -13.78 -7.92
N THR A 155 44.04 -14.46 -7.51
CA THR A 155 43.08 -15.12 -8.40
C THR A 155 41.85 -14.27 -8.70
N LEU A 156 41.49 -13.34 -7.81
CA LEU A 156 40.31 -12.50 -7.95
C LEU A 156 40.37 -11.70 -9.26
N HIS A 157 39.34 -11.87 -10.08
CA HIS A 157 39.17 -11.16 -11.34
C HIS A 157 37.91 -10.31 -11.40
N THR A 158 36.99 -10.48 -10.44
CA THR A 158 35.79 -9.66 -10.29
C THR A 158 35.70 -9.12 -8.87
N LEU A 159 35.63 -7.80 -8.75
CA LEU A 159 35.33 -7.11 -7.51
C LEU A 159 34.15 -6.15 -7.73
N CYS A 160 33.17 -6.22 -6.85
CA CYS A 160 32.06 -5.29 -6.79
C CYS A 160 31.84 -4.87 -5.33
N PHE A 161 31.59 -3.59 -5.11
CA PHE A 161 31.08 -3.06 -3.85
C PHE A 161 30.43 -1.71 -4.10
N ASP A 162 29.42 -1.38 -3.29
CA ASP A 162 28.72 -0.11 -3.37
C ASP A 162 29.29 0.89 -2.35
N GLY A 163 29.68 2.07 -2.85
CA GLY A 163 30.30 3.14 -2.09
C GLY A 163 29.34 4.20 -1.55
N ASN A 164 28.03 3.95 -1.54
CA ASN A 164 27.03 4.91 -1.09
C ASN A 164 27.35 5.41 0.33
N ASN A 165 27.35 6.74 0.48
CA ASN A 165 27.74 7.43 1.71
C ASN A 165 29.15 7.12 2.24
N MET A 166 30.06 6.54 1.42
CA MET A 166 31.43 6.24 1.83
C MET A 166 32.45 7.30 1.40
N ILE A 167 33.44 7.53 2.25
CA ILE A 167 34.64 8.32 1.95
C ILE A 167 35.86 7.39 1.98
N PHE A 168 36.52 7.29 0.82
CA PHE A 168 37.73 6.48 0.66
C PHE A 168 39.00 7.30 0.87
N GLN A 169 40.05 6.66 1.38
CA GLN A 169 41.37 7.30 1.51
C GLN A 169 41.96 7.69 0.16
N THR A 170 42.68 8.80 0.07
CA THR A 170 43.37 9.21 -1.17
C THR A 170 44.37 8.15 -1.63
N GLY A 171 44.37 7.85 -2.93
CA GLY A 171 45.26 6.86 -3.57
C GLY A 171 44.79 5.41 -3.42
N TRP A 172 43.58 5.17 -2.90
CA TRP A 172 43.06 3.82 -2.68
C TRP A 172 43.00 2.97 -3.96
N ILE A 173 42.71 3.57 -5.11
CA ILE A 173 42.69 2.87 -6.42
C ILE A 173 44.05 2.25 -6.74
N LYS A 174 45.13 2.99 -6.47
CA LYS A 174 46.50 2.50 -6.70
C LYS A 174 46.92 1.45 -5.68
N ALA A 175 46.41 1.54 -4.45
CA ALA A 175 46.61 0.48 -3.47
C ALA A 175 45.83 -0.78 -3.87
N LEU A 176 44.61 -0.62 -4.39
CA LEU A 176 43.75 -1.68 -4.87
C LEU A 176 44.39 -2.43 -6.04
N SER A 177 45.01 -1.73 -7.00
CA SER A 177 45.66 -2.37 -8.15
C SER A 177 46.83 -3.27 -7.76
N ARG A 178 47.53 -2.92 -6.68
CA ARG A 178 48.61 -3.73 -6.11
C ARG A 178 48.07 -4.94 -5.37
N LEU A 179 46.96 -4.78 -4.66
CA LEU A 179 46.29 -5.86 -3.94
C LEU A 179 45.70 -6.89 -4.91
N LEU A 180 45.06 -6.42 -6.00
CA LEU A 180 44.27 -7.24 -6.93
C LEU A 180 44.72 -7.03 -8.39
N PRO A 181 45.93 -7.50 -8.76
CA PRO A 181 46.54 -7.19 -10.06
C PRO A 181 45.88 -7.88 -11.28
N ASN A 182 44.92 -8.77 -11.06
CA ASN A 182 44.28 -9.59 -12.10
C ASN A 182 42.81 -9.24 -12.37
N LEU A 183 42.32 -8.12 -11.83
CA LEU A 183 40.95 -7.65 -12.07
C LEU A 183 40.65 -7.47 -13.57
N LYS A 184 39.48 -7.98 -13.95
CA LYS A 184 38.85 -7.85 -15.27
C LYS A 184 37.49 -7.18 -15.18
N THR A 185 36.80 -7.33 -14.05
CA THR A 185 35.55 -6.66 -13.73
C THR A 185 35.76 -5.86 -12.45
N LEU A 186 35.44 -4.57 -12.51
CA LEU A 186 35.48 -3.67 -11.38
C LEU A 186 34.21 -2.83 -11.38
N GLU A 187 33.37 -3.02 -10.37
CA GLU A 187 32.11 -2.31 -10.20
C GLU A 187 32.21 -1.45 -8.93
N LEU A 188 32.11 -0.13 -9.12
CA LEU A 188 32.37 0.92 -8.14
C LEU A 188 31.19 1.92 -8.10
N GLN A 189 29.98 1.41 -8.22
CA GLN A 189 28.77 2.20 -8.11
C GLN A 189 28.77 3.02 -6.80
N TRP A 190 28.32 4.26 -6.89
CA TRP A 190 28.25 5.22 -5.78
C TRP A 190 29.60 5.53 -5.08
N CYS A 191 30.73 5.06 -5.61
CA CYS A 191 32.04 5.39 -5.07
C CYS A 191 32.47 6.77 -5.57
N HIS A 192 32.71 7.74 -4.68
CA HIS A 192 33.19 9.05 -5.09
C HIS A 192 34.62 8.98 -5.70
N LEU A 193 34.68 8.94 -7.03
CA LEU A 193 35.89 8.94 -7.83
C LEU A 193 36.18 10.38 -8.31
N GLY A 194 36.89 11.12 -7.48
CA GLY A 194 37.50 12.37 -7.93
C GLY A 194 38.38 12.14 -9.17
N ASN A 195 38.59 13.17 -10.00
CA ASN A 195 39.30 13.06 -11.28
C ASN A 195 40.69 12.38 -11.19
N LYS A 196 41.40 12.54 -10.06
CA LYS A 196 42.70 11.88 -9.81
C LYS A 196 42.57 10.36 -9.63
N GLU A 197 41.53 9.92 -8.93
CA GLU A 197 41.31 8.48 -8.72
C GLU A 197 40.77 7.81 -9.96
N PHE A 198 39.91 8.48 -10.72
CA PHE A 198 39.49 8.00 -12.03
C PHE A 198 40.68 7.86 -13.01
N GLN A 199 41.58 8.84 -13.04
CA GLN A 199 42.79 8.73 -13.87
C GLN A 199 43.69 7.58 -13.40
N SER A 200 43.84 7.39 -12.09
CA SER A 200 44.58 6.26 -11.54
C SER A 200 43.93 4.92 -11.91
N LEU A 201 42.61 4.84 -11.93
CA LEU A 201 41.87 3.62 -12.33
C LEU A 201 42.21 3.26 -13.77
N CYS A 202 42.17 4.24 -14.67
CA CYS A 202 42.48 4.06 -16.08
C CYS A 202 43.94 3.61 -16.31
N ASP A 203 44.86 4.04 -15.44
CA ASP A 203 46.30 3.80 -15.58
C ASP A 203 46.70 2.43 -14.99
N GLU A 204 46.08 2.06 -13.88
CA GLU A 204 46.46 0.92 -13.08
C GLU A 204 45.72 -0.37 -13.49
N PHE A 205 44.57 -0.28 -14.17
CA PHE A 205 43.75 -1.43 -14.57
C PHE A 205 43.56 -1.61 -16.09
N PRO A 206 44.62 -1.65 -16.92
CA PRO A 206 44.51 -1.72 -18.39
C PRO A 206 43.89 -3.02 -18.93
N LYS A 207 43.69 -4.02 -18.07
CA LYS A 207 43.09 -5.33 -18.43
C LYS A 207 41.58 -5.40 -18.22
N LEU A 208 40.94 -4.34 -17.69
CA LEU A 208 39.50 -4.33 -17.48
C LEU A 208 38.73 -4.59 -18.78
N ILE A 209 37.69 -5.40 -18.64
CA ILE A 209 36.70 -5.77 -19.64
C ILE A 209 35.34 -5.16 -19.27
N ARG A 210 35.04 -5.11 -17.97
CA ARG A 210 33.81 -4.54 -17.42
C ARG A 210 34.16 -3.50 -16.36
N LEU A 211 33.59 -2.30 -16.51
CA LEU A 211 33.75 -1.21 -15.56
C LEU A 211 32.38 -0.59 -15.29
N ASP A 212 32.04 -0.47 -14.02
CA ASP A 212 30.91 0.32 -13.55
C ASP A 212 31.44 1.42 -12.63
N ILE A 213 31.13 2.67 -12.99
CA ILE A 213 31.43 3.89 -12.23
C ILE A 213 30.16 4.74 -12.10
N SER A 214 29.00 4.11 -12.13
CA SER A 214 27.71 4.76 -11.98
C SER A 214 27.66 5.58 -10.68
N ASN A 215 27.10 6.78 -10.79
CA ASN A 215 27.07 7.79 -9.75
C ASN A 215 28.39 8.04 -8.97
N SER A 216 29.54 7.93 -9.64
CA SER A 216 30.84 8.08 -8.98
C SER A 216 31.31 9.53 -8.81
N GLY A 217 30.52 10.53 -9.20
CA GLY A 217 30.93 11.93 -9.20
C GLY A 217 32.02 12.29 -10.24
N VAL A 218 32.38 11.37 -11.14
CA VAL A 218 33.29 11.65 -12.26
C VAL A 218 32.69 12.72 -13.15
N THR A 219 33.48 13.75 -13.49
CA THR A 219 33.00 14.88 -14.33
C THR A 219 33.54 14.81 -15.77
N SER A 220 34.48 13.90 -16.05
CA SER A 220 35.06 13.70 -17.37
C SER A 220 35.63 12.28 -17.51
N LEU A 221 35.38 11.65 -18.66
CA LEU A 221 35.94 10.35 -19.05
C LEU A 221 37.33 10.44 -19.67
N LYS A 222 38.03 11.58 -19.56
CA LYS A 222 39.37 11.75 -20.09
C LYS A 222 40.30 10.70 -19.47
N GLY A 223 40.95 9.90 -20.32
CA GLY A 223 41.86 8.83 -19.91
C GLY A 223 41.27 7.43 -20.04
N ILE A 224 39.94 7.30 -20.15
CA ILE A 224 39.25 6.01 -20.27
C ILE A 224 39.75 5.19 -21.47
N SER A 225 40.25 5.87 -22.51
CA SER A 225 40.84 5.24 -23.70
C SER A 225 42.04 4.32 -23.42
N LYS A 226 42.64 4.39 -22.23
CA LYS A 226 43.67 3.45 -21.77
C LYS A 226 43.12 2.05 -21.50
N LEU A 227 41.82 1.91 -21.21
CA LEU A 227 41.12 0.65 -20.99
C LEU A 227 40.75 -0.02 -22.33
N LYS A 228 41.75 -0.39 -23.13
CA LYS A 228 41.57 -0.87 -24.52
C LYS A 228 40.79 -2.18 -24.65
N ASN A 229 40.61 -2.91 -23.54
CA ASN A 229 39.89 -4.18 -23.49
C ASN A 229 38.44 -4.05 -23.03
N LEU A 230 37.98 -2.84 -22.73
CA LEU A 230 36.65 -2.62 -22.20
C LEU A 230 35.57 -2.99 -23.23
N GLU A 231 34.65 -3.87 -22.81
CA GLU A 231 33.49 -4.36 -23.57
C GLU A 231 32.18 -3.91 -22.93
N PHE A 232 32.15 -3.67 -21.62
CA PHE A 232 31.01 -3.13 -20.87
C PHE A 232 31.44 -1.89 -20.09
N LEU A 233 30.64 -0.83 -20.16
CA LEU A 233 30.82 0.39 -19.39
C LEU A 233 29.48 0.90 -18.86
N ASP A 234 29.39 1.08 -17.55
CA ASP A 234 28.29 1.81 -16.91
C ASP A 234 28.79 3.19 -16.43
N ILE A 235 28.14 4.23 -16.94
CA ILE A 235 28.33 5.64 -16.58
C ILE A 235 27.00 6.31 -16.20
N SER A 236 26.03 5.51 -15.77
CA SER A 236 24.71 5.97 -15.36
C SER A 236 24.82 6.95 -14.20
N TYR A 237 23.87 7.88 -14.12
CA TYR A 237 23.86 8.99 -13.15
C TYR A 237 25.03 9.98 -13.25
N ILE A 238 25.96 9.84 -14.21
CA ILE A 238 27.01 10.84 -14.43
C ILE A 238 26.50 12.02 -15.25
N LYS A 239 26.66 13.23 -14.70
CA LYS A 239 26.32 14.49 -15.37
C LYS A 239 27.53 15.06 -16.13
N PHE A 240 27.47 14.99 -17.46
CA PHE A 240 28.40 15.73 -18.32
C PHE A 240 27.78 17.07 -18.75
N LYS A 241 28.61 18.13 -18.74
CA LYS A 241 28.25 19.50 -19.14
C LYS A 241 28.62 19.79 -20.60
N GLU A 242 29.67 19.15 -21.13
CA GLU A 242 30.15 19.39 -22.49
C GLU A 242 30.63 18.12 -23.22
N ARG A 243 30.59 18.14 -24.56
CA ARG A 243 31.01 17.02 -25.43
C ARG A 243 32.45 16.56 -25.16
N LYS A 244 33.36 17.48 -24.83
CA LYS A 244 34.77 17.17 -24.54
C LYS A 244 34.95 16.23 -23.35
N GLN A 245 34.01 16.25 -22.40
CA GLN A 245 34.09 15.42 -21.20
C GLN A 245 33.80 13.95 -21.48
N ILE A 246 33.01 13.63 -22.50
CA ILE A 246 32.67 12.25 -22.90
C ILE A 246 33.51 11.73 -24.08
N ASP A 247 34.16 12.62 -24.84
CA ASP A 247 34.81 12.33 -26.13
C ASP A 247 35.77 11.13 -26.16
N ASP A 248 36.49 10.89 -25.05
CA ASP A 248 37.50 9.83 -24.99
C ASP A 248 36.88 8.42 -25.03
N ILE A 249 35.58 8.28 -24.73
CA ILE A 249 34.82 7.02 -24.82
C ILE A 249 34.89 6.41 -26.23
N PHE A 250 34.89 7.24 -27.27
CA PHE A 250 34.87 6.79 -28.67
C PHE A 250 36.17 6.11 -29.10
N ARG A 251 37.20 6.10 -28.24
CA ARG A 251 38.44 5.34 -28.44
C ARG A 251 38.33 3.89 -27.94
N LEU A 252 37.28 3.52 -27.22
CA LEU A 252 36.99 2.16 -26.75
C LEU A 252 36.43 1.29 -27.89
N LYS A 253 37.31 0.84 -28.79
CA LYS A 253 36.90 0.11 -30.01
C LYS A 253 36.33 -1.30 -29.76
N LYS A 254 36.40 -1.79 -28.52
CA LYS A 254 35.82 -3.07 -28.11
C LYS A 254 34.51 -2.93 -27.36
N LEU A 255 34.06 -1.72 -27.04
CA LEU A 255 32.83 -1.51 -26.27
C LEU A 255 31.61 -2.06 -27.03
N ARG A 256 30.86 -2.93 -26.35
CA ARG A 256 29.66 -3.63 -26.85
C ARG A 256 28.42 -3.19 -26.09
N GLU A 257 28.55 -2.92 -24.81
CA GLU A 257 27.46 -2.46 -23.96
C GLU A 257 27.85 -1.17 -23.25
N LEU A 258 26.93 -0.21 -23.29
CA LEU A 258 27.09 1.10 -22.66
C LEU A 258 25.80 1.45 -21.94
N LEU A 259 25.88 1.71 -20.63
CA LEU A 259 24.76 2.17 -19.84
C LEU A 259 24.94 3.63 -19.49
N MET A 260 23.92 4.44 -19.77
CA MET A 260 23.93 5.89 -19.60
C MET A 260 22.61 6.38 -19.00
N HIS A 261 21.84 5.52 -18.34
CA HIS A 261 20.55 5.94 -17.82
C HIS A 261 20.70 7.00 -16.72
N CYS A 262 19.63 7.76 -16.56
CA CYS A 262 19.61 8.94 -15.71
C CYS A 262 18.71 8.71 -14.47
N GLY A 263 18.82 9.58 -13.46
CA GLY A 263 17.80 9.68 -12.42
C GLY A 263 16.65 10.59 -12.85
N GLU A 264 15.88 11.12 -11.88
CA GLU A 264 14.71 11.98 -12.12
C GLU A 264 14.99 13.18 -13.04
N ARG A 265 16.20 13.73 -13.00
CA ARG A 265 16.55 15.02 -13.64
C ARG A 265 16.75 14.96 -15.17
N LYS A 266 16.27 13.93 -15.86
CA LYS A 266 16.37 13.70 -17.32
C LYS A 266 17.59 14.37 -17.98
N LEU A 267 18.79 13.84 -17.70
CA LEU A 267 20.04 14.49 -18.10
C LEU A 267 20.21 14.51 -19.63
N LYS A 268 20.95 15.52 -20.13
CA LYS A 268 21.31 15.67 -21.55
C LYS A 268 22.53 14.79 -21.95
N THR A 269 22.97 13.88 -21.08
CA THR A 269 24.18 13.06 -21.27
C THR A 269 24.14 12.22 -22.56
N VAL A 270 23.02 11.56 -22.85
CA VAL A 270 22.83 10.81 -24.10
C VAL A 270 22.82 11.74 -25.32
N MET A 271 22.16 12.90 -25.23
CA MET A 271 22.19 13.88 -26.32
C MET A 271 23.62 14.30 -26.65
N LEU A 272 24.43 14.65 -25.63
CA LEU A 272 25.84 15.01 -25.79
C LEU A 272 26.65 13.88 -26.47
N TYR A 273 26.38 12.63 -26.12
CA TYR A 273 26.99 11.46 -26.77
C TYR A 273 26.66 11.40 -28.26
N VAL A 274 25.37 11.43 -28.62
CA VAL A 274 24.93 11.34 -30.03
C VAL A 274 25.46 12.53 -30.83
N ASP A 275 25.44 13.71 -30.22
CA ASP A 275 25.90 14.97 -30.80
C ASP A 275 27.41 15.05 -31.07
N CYS A 276 28.22 14.17 -30.47
CA CYS A 276 29.63 14.07 -30.81
C CYS A 276 29.85 13.67 -32.28
N GLY A 277 28.85 13.06 -32.93
CA GLY A 277 28.95 12.59 -34.32
C GLY A 277 30.00 11.49 -34.51
N LYS A 278 30.40 10.85 -33.42
CA LYS A 278 31.38 9.76 -33.38
C LYS A 278 30.67 8.43 -33.14
N VAL A 279 31.34 7.33 -33.48
CA VAL A 279 30.74 6.00 -33.47
C VAL A 279 31.59 5.03 -32.66
N LEU A 280 30.90 4.22 -31.85
CA LEU A 280 31.45 3.01 -31.23
C LEU A 280 31.19 1.81 -32.17
N PRO A 281 32.20 1.32 -32.90
CA PRO A 281 32.00 0.40 -34.03
C PRO A 281 31.53 -1.01 -33.63
N LYS A 282 31.60 -1.34 -32.33
CA LYS A 282 31.18 -2.64 -31.79
C LYS A 282 30.00 -2.55 -30.83
N LEU A 283 29.39 -1.37 -30.68
CA LEU A 283 28.26 -1.20 -29.76
C LEU A 283 27.07 -2.02 -30.25
N GLU A 284 26.55 -2.86 -29.36
CA GLU A 284 25.47 -3.83 -29.56
C GLU A 284 24.27 -3.51 -28.66
N SER A 285 24.51 -3.02 -27.44
CA SER A 285 23.47 -2.59 -26.50
C SER A 285 23.77 -1.16 -25.99
N LEU A 286 22.73 -0.34 -25.87
CA LEU A 286 22.81 0.99 -25.28
C LEU A 286 21.58 1.28 -24.41
N ASP A 287 21.81 1.59 -23.15
CA ASP A 287 20.75 2.04 -22.24
C ASP A 287 20.74 3.57 -22.12
N CYS A 288 19.62 4.17 -22.53
CA CYS A 288 19.34 5.60 -22.49
C CYS A 288 18.17 5.94 -21.55
N ALA A 289 17.77 5.02 -20.67
CA ALA A 289 16.57 5.21 -19.86
C ALA A 289 16.63 6.47 -18.99
N MET A 290 15.47 7.04 -18.74
CA MET A 290 15.28 8.27 -17.96
C MET A 290 16.03 9.50 -18.51
N CYS A 291 16.67 9.46 -19.68
CA CYS A 291 17.38 10.61 -20.22
C CYS A 291 16.52 11.43 -21.20
N LYS A 292 16.97 12.66 -21.54
CA LYS A 292 16.38 13.42 -22.65
C LYS A 292 16.79 12.77 -23.97
N LEU A 293 15.83 12.26 -24.73
CA LEU A 293 16.07 11.61 -26.02
C LEU A 293 14.84 11.74 -26.91
N ASP A 294 14.95 12.46 -28.01
CA ASP A 294 13.90 12.51 -29.03
C ASP A 294 14.10 11.48 -30.15
N GLN A 295 13.12 11.39 -31.03
CA GLN A 295 13.09 10.44 -32.14
C GLN A 295 14.23 10.67 -33.14
N GLU A 296 14.61 11.93 -33.42
CA GLU A 296 15.72 12.25 -34.32
C GLU A 296 17.05 11.73 -33.77
N HIS A 297 17.29 11.92 -32.46
CA HIS A 297 18.46 11.41 -31.80
C HIS A 297 18.50 9.88 -31.82
N LEU A 298 17.38 9.21 -31.55
CA LEU A 298 17.26 7.76 -31.61
C LEU A 298 17.55 7.22 -33.03
N GLU A 299 16.95 7.81 -34.07
CA GLU A 299 17.20 7.43 -35.47
C GLU A 299 18.66 7.63 -35.87
N ARG A 300 19.28 8.75 -35.46
CA ARG A 300 20.69 9.03 -35.73
C ARG A 300 21.61 8.05 -35.02
N LEU A 301 21.33 7.75 -33.75
CA LEU A 301 22.08 6.79 -32.95
C LEU A 301 22.08 5.43 -33.61
N VAL A 302 20.89 4.96 -33.95
CA VAL A 302 20.67 3.67 -34.56
C VAL A 302 21.28 3.61 -35.97
N THR A 303 21.12 4.67 -36.78
CA THR A 303 21.68 4.71 -38.14
C THR A 303 23.21 4.72 -38.14
N THR A 304 23.85 5.38 -37.16
CA THR A 304 25.31 5.47 -37.08
C THR A 304 25.96 4.22 -36.48
N HIS A 305 25.29 3.55 -35.53
CA HIS A 305 25.80 2.35 -34.86
C HIS A 305 25.31 1.08 -35.57
N LYS A 306 26.07 0.62 -36.58
CA LYS A 306 25.64 -0.48 -37.46
C LYS A 306 25.45 -1.83 -36.76
N LYS A 307 26.14 -2.07 -35.65
CA LYS A 307 26.04 -3.30 -34.85
C LYS A 307 25.03 -3.24 -33.71
N LEU A 308 24.39 -2.10 -33.50
CA LEU A 308 23.44 -1.92 -32.41
C LEU A 308 22.22 -2.81 -32.64
N GLN A 309 21.89 -3.60 -31.63
CA GLN A 309 20.83 -4.59 -31.60
C GLN A 309 19.76 -4.24 -30.57
N ARG A 310 20.14 -3.60 -29.46
CA ARG A 310 19.23 -3.23 -28.37
C ARG A 310 19.40 -1.77 -27.96
N VAL A 311 18.28 -1.09 -27.71
CA VAL A 311 18.26 0.25 -27.08
C VAL A 311 17.20 0.30 -26.00
N ALA A 312 17.58 0.61 -24.77
CA ALA A 312 16.63 0.89 -23.70
C ALA A 312 16.29 2.38 -23.66
N ILE A 313 15.00 2.70 -23.68
CA ILE A 313 14.50 4.08 -23.72
C ILE A 313 13.38 4.32 -22.70
N VAL A 314 13.23 3.45 -21.70
CA VAL A 314 12.29 3.57 -20.58
C VAL A 314 12.35 4.97 -19.97
N GLY A 315 11.20 5.60 -19.70
CA GLY A 315 11.14 6.93 -19.07
C GLY A 315 11.62 8.13 -19.91
N THR A 316 12.05 7.92 -21.15
CA THR A 316 12.34 9.01 -22.11
C THR A 316 11.04 9.64 -22.63
N ASN A 317 11.10 10.80 -23.29
CA ASN A 317 9.92 11.44 -23.88
C ASN A 317 9.31 10.66 -25.06
N ILE A 318 10.01 9.66 -25.60
CA ILE A 318 9.57 8.85 -26.74
C ILE A 318 9.22 7.41 -26.36
N HIS A 319 9.34 7.01 -25.09
CA HIS A 319 9.20 5.60 -24.69
C HIS A 319 7.83 4.98 -24.99
N LYS A 320 6.79 5.78 -25.29
CA LYS A 320 5.44 5.28 -25.66
C LYS A 320 5.18 5.32 -27.18
N THR A 321 6.01 6.03 -27.94
CA THR A 321 5.73 6.34 -29.35
C THR A 321 6.89 6.02 -30.28
N ALA A 322 8.06 5.69 -29.73
CA ALA A 322 9.24 5.36 -30.48
C ALA A 322 8.97 4.17 -31.40
N THR A 323 9.29 4.37 -32.67
CA THR A 323 9.28 3.30 -33.67
C THR A 323 10.57 3.40 -34.45
N ILE A 324 11.16 2.25 -34.78
CA ILE A 324 12.34 2.18 -35.62
C ILE A 324 12.11 1.12 -36.67
N SER A 325 12.29 1.52 -37.93
CA SER A 325 12.28 0.59 -39.05
C SER A 325 13.51 0.82 -39.89
N ILE A 326 14.41 -0.17 -39.92
CA ILE A 326 15.59 -0.15 -40.76
C ILE A 326 15.58 -1.40 -41.63
N PRO A 327 15.56 -1.25 -42.96
CA PRO A 327 15.53 -2.38 -43.87
C PRO A 327 16.65 -3.38 -43.59
N GLY A 328 16.27 -4.64 -43.32
CA GLY A 328 17.20 -5.74 -43.07
C GLY A 328 17.89 -5.74 -41.70
N ARG A 329 17.43 -4.92 -40.74
CA ARG A 329 17.94 -4.94 -39.37
C ARG A 329 16.82 -4.83 -38.35
N GLU A 330 16.72 -5.84 -37.51
CA GLU A 330 15.85 -5.85 -36.33
C GLU A 330 16.58 -5.24 -35.14
N ILE A 331 15.88 -4.39 -34.40
CA ILE A 331 16.41 -3.69 -33.23
C ILE A 331 15.38 -3.82 -32.14
N GLU A 332 15.81 -4.40 -31.04
CA GLU A 332 15.05 -4.52 -29.82
C GLU A 332 15.01 -3.16 -29.12
N LEU A 333 13.80 -2.63 -28.90
CA LEU A 333 13.59 -1.42 -28.11
C LEU A 333 12.93 -1.81 -26.80
N LEU A 334 13.62 -1.54 -25.69
CA LEU A 334 13.05 -1.71 -24.37
C LEU A 334 12.27 -0.45 -24.01
N THR A 335 10.95 -0.60 -23.88
CA THR A 335 9.99 0.49 -23.73
C THR A 335 8.93 0.15 -22.69
N CYS A 336 7.97 1.05 -22.45
CA CYS A 336 6.84 0.78 -21.56
C CYS A 336 5.50 1.06 -22.27
N ASN A 337 5.44 0.79 -23.58
CA ASN A 337 4.24 1.07 -24.35
C ASN A 337 3.10 0.10 -23.99
N THR A 338 3.36 -1.20 -24.06
CA THR A 338 2.45 -2.29 -23.68
C THR A 338 2.90 -2.99 -22.40
N ILE A 339 2.05 -3.89 -21.88
CA ILE A 339 2.40 -4.70 -20.72
C ILE A 339 3.56 -5.68 -21.03
N SER A 340 3.60 -6.24 -22.25
CA SER A 340 4.71 -7.08 -22.70
C SER A 340 6.02 -6.29 -22.73
N ASP A 341 6.00 -5.08 -23.29
CA ASP A 341 7.20 -4.22 -23.33
C ASP A 341 7.70 -3.89 -21.91
N CYS A 342 6.78 -3.70 -20.95
CA CYS A 342 7.13 -3.50 -19.55
C CYS A 342 7.79 -4.74 -18.94
N ILE A 343 7.25 -5.94 -19.20
CA ILE A 343 7.82 -7.20 -18.70
C ILE A 343 9.20 -7.45 -19.31
N ASP A 344 9.36 -7.22 -20.62
CA ASP A 344 10.64 -7.36 -21.31
C ASP A 344 11.68 -6.38 -20.74
N SER A 345 11.26 -5.14 -20.47
CA SER A 345 12.11 -4.12 -19.83
C SER A 345 12.47 -4.47 -18.38
N LEU A 346 11.53 -4.96 -17.57
CA LEU A 346 11.82 -5.44 -16.20
C LEU A 346 12.83 -6.59 -16.24
N THR A 347 12.61 -7.56 -17.14
CA THR A 347 13.47 -8.73 -17.28
C THR A 347 14.90 -8.32 -17.64
N TYR A 348 15.07 -7.32 -18.51
CA TYR A 348 16.37 -6.74 -18.81
C TYR A 348 17.04 -6.16 -17.56
N TYR A 349 16.32 -5.37 -16.75
CA TYR A 349 16.91 -4.71 -15.59
C TYR A 349 17.22 -5.66 -14.42
N TRP A 350 16.54 -6.80 -14.31
CA TRP A 350 16.86 -7.81 -13.29
C TRP A 350 18.18 -8.56 -13.56
N GLU A 351 18.79 -8.40 -14.73
CA GLU A 351 20.12 -8.96 -14.99
C GLU A 351 21.25 -8.14 -14.33
N PHE A 352 20.96 -6.95 -13.82
CA PHE A 352 21.95 -6.11 -13.14
C PHE A 352 22.19 -6.53 -11.70
N HIS A 353 23.43 -6.32 -11.23
CA HIS A 353 23.78 -6.65 -9.85
C HIS A 353 23.23 -5.63 -8.85
N VAL A 354 23.22 -4.35 -9.24
CA VAL A 354 22.51 -3.28 -8.55
C VAL A 354 21.37 -2.85 -9.47
N LEU A 355 20.16 -2.91 -8.93
CA LEU A 355 18.95 -2.60 -9.68
C LEU A 355 18.85 -1.09 -9.90
N PRO A 356 18.55 -0.61 -11.11
CA PRO A 356 18.38 0.81 -11.34
C PRO A 356 16.97 1.23 -10.92
N GLU A 357 16.87 1.80 -9.71
CA GLU A 357 15.62 2.20 -9.05
C GLU A 357 14.67 2.98 -9.99
N TYR A 358 15.17 4.01 -10.68
CA TYR A 358 14.32 4.92 -11.46
C TYR A 358 13.72 4.26 -12.73
N PRO A 359 14.49 3.60 -13.61
CA PRO A 359 13.90 2.79 -14.68
C PRO A 359 12.88 1.77 -14.16
N LEU A 360 13.16 1.06 -13.07
CA LEU A 360 12.23 0.08 -12.50
C LEU A 360 10.93 0.72 -12.03
N LYS A 361 11.02 1.81 -11.26
CA LYS A 361 9.86 2.57 -10.79
C LYS A 361 8.97 3.03 -11.95
N GLU A 362 9.54 3.59 -13.02
CA GLU A 362 8.79 4.00 -14.21
C GLU A 362 8.08 2.81 -14.86
N ILE A 363 8.75 1.65 -14.96
CA ILE A 363 8.13 0.44 -15.53
C ILE A 363 6.97 -0.01 -14.66
N TYR A 364 7.14 -0.09 -13.34
CA TYR A 364 6.08 -0.49 -12.43
C TYR A 364 4.91 0.50 -12.43
N ASP A 365 5.16 1.80 -12.46
CA ASP A 365 4.13 2.84 -12.56
C ASP A 365 3.32 2.67 -13.85
N ARG A 366 4.00 2.35 -14.95
CA ARG A 366 3.34 2.08 -16.22
C ARG A 366 2.53 0.78 -16.19
N ILE A 367 3.04 -0.30 -15.61
CA ILE A 367 2.29 -1.54 -15.38
C ILE A 367 1.01 -1.24 -14.58
N ASN A 368 1.15 -0.50 -13.49
CA ASN A 368 0.04 -0.09 -12.64
C ASN A 368 -1.00 0.75 -13.39
N SER A 369 -0.55 1.66 -14.26
CA SER A 369 -1.42 2.45 -15.14
C SER A 369 -2.18 1.57 -16.14
N ILE A 370 -1.51 0.62 -16.80
CA ILE A 370 -2.14 -0.30 -17.77
C ILE A 370 -3.19 -1.18 -17.06
N LEU A 371 -2.86 -1.76 -15.91
CA LEU A 371 -3.75 -2.60 -15.11
C LEU A 371 -4.94 -1.85 -14.48
N LEU A 372 -4.91 -0.51 -14.48
CA LEU A 372 -5.98 0.34 -13.98
C LEU A 372 -6.87 0.87 -15.09
N PHE A 373 -6.29 1.29 -16.21
CA PHE A 373 -6.99 2.06 -17.25
C PHE A 373 -7.09 1.35 -18.61
N GLU A 374 -6.31 0.30 -18.84
CA GLU A 374 -6.17 -0.37 -20.15
C GLU A 374 -6.22 -1.90 -20.02
N THR A 375 -6.89 -2.43 -18.98
CA THR A 375 -6.89 -3.87 -18.66
C THR A 375 -7.49 -4.72 -19.78
N GLU A 376 -8.45 -4.17 -20.52
CA GLU A 376 -9.08 -4.80 -21.68
C GLU A 376 -8.11 -5.08 -22.83
N LYS A 377 -6.94 -4.41 -22.86
CA LYS A 377 -5.87 -4.64 -23.83
C LYS A 377 -4.90 -5.73 -23.40
N VAL A 378 -4.96 -6.18 -22.14
CA VAL A 378 -4.05 -7.18 -21.58
C VAL A 378 -4.63 -8.58 -21.84
N THR A 379 -3.88 -9.41 -22.55
CA THR A 379 -4.26 -10.80 -22.79
C THR A 379 -4.07 -11.66 -21.52
N PRO A 380 -4.77 -12.81 -21.40
CA PRO A 380 -4.58 -13.70 -20.25
C PRO A 380 -3.14 -14.20 -20.06
N ASN A 381 -2.39 -14.40 -21.15
CA ASN A 381 -0.98 -14.81 -21.08
C ASN A 381 -0.10 -13.68 -20.56
N GLU A 382 -0.26 -12.47 -21.09
CA GLU A 382 0.45 -11.29 -20.57
C GLU A 382 0.11 -11.02 -19.09
N PHE A 383 -1.13 -11.29 -18.69
CA PHE A 383 -1.54 -11.18 -17.29
C PHE A 383 -0.80 -12.19 -16.41
N LYS A 384 -0.63 -13.43 -16.88
CA LYS A 384 0.17 -14.45 -16.18
C LYS A 384 1.64 -14.06 -16.12
N ASP A 385 2.22 -13.62 -17.23
CA ASP A 385 3.63 -13.25 -17.31
C ASP A 385 3.93 -12.02 -16.44
N CYS A 386 3.02 -11.04 -16.42
CA CYS A 386 3.07 -9.90 -15.52
C CYS A 386 3.03 -10.35 -14.05
N LEU A 387 2.19 -11.31 -13.69
CA LEU A 387 2.09 -11.79 -12.32
C LEU A 387 3.39 -12.45 -11.87
N LEU A 388 3.96 -13.30 -12.73
CA LEU A 388 5.25 -13.95 -12.48
C LEU A 388 6.39 -12.93 -12.37
N ALA A 389 6.33 -11.87 -13.16
CA ALA A 389 7.23 -10.72 -13.06
C ALA A 389 7.07 -10.00 -11.71
N MET A 390 5.85 -9.73 -11.24
CA MET A 390 5.63 -9.08 -9.93
C MET A 390 6.05 -9.96 -8.75
N CYS A 391 6.10 -11.28 -8.95
CA CYS A 391 6.55 -12.24 -7.95
C CYS A 391 8.08 -12.42 -7.89
N GLN A 392 8.85 -11.78 -8.77
CA GLN A 392 10.31 -11.76 -8.66
C GLN A 392 10.75 -10.94 -7.44
N ASP A 393 11.88 -11.34 -6.86
CA ASP A 393 12.42 -10.72 -5.64
C ASP A 393 13.04 -9.35 -5.97
N ASP A 394 12.38 -8.27 -5.55
CA ASP A 394 12.83 -6.89 -5.70
C ASP A 394 12.33 -6.08 -4.49
N PRO A 395 13.19 -5.83 -3.49
CA PRO A 395 12.83 -5.10 -2.29
C PRO A 395 12.65 -3.59 -2.53
N GLU A 396 13.32 -3.02 -3.55
CA GLU A 396 13.32 -1.57 -3.79
C GLU A 396 11.96 -1.08 -4.30
N CYS A 397 11.24 -1.92 -5.05
CA CYS A 397 9.94 -1.58 -5.64
C CYS A 397 8.75 -2.32 -5.00
N ALA A 398 8.85 -2.69 -3.71
CA ALA A 398 7.83 -3.49 -3.02
C ALA A 398 6.42 -2.86 -3.08
N LEU A 399 6.30 -1.54 -2.89
CA LEU A 399 5.00 -0.84 -2.98
C LEU A 399 4.38 -1.03 -4.37
N ASN A 400 5.11 -0.69 -5.43
CA ASN A 400 4.57 -0.72 -6.80
C ASN A 400 4.22 -2.15 -7.24
N ARG A 401 4.99 -3.16 -6.77
CA ARG A 401 4.70 -4.58 -6.98
C ARG A 401 3.40 -5.00 -6.32
N VAL A 402 3.24 -4.70 -5.02
CA VAL A 402 2.02 -5.02 -4.26
C VAL A 402 0.81 -4.30 -4.85
N GLN A 403 0.98 -3.06 -5.31
CA GLN A 403 -0.05 -2.30 -6.03
C GLN A 403 -0.47 -2.95 -7.35
N ALA A 404 0.48 -3.53 -8.10
CA ALA A 404 0.19 -4.23 -9.34
C ALA A 404 -0.56 -5.53 -9.03
N ILE A 405 -0.08 -6.34 -8.08
CA ILE A 405 -0.75 -7.57 -7.63
C ILE A 405 -2.17 -7.28 -7.13
N ASP A 406 -2.37 -6.21 -6.36
CA ASP A 406 -3.69 -5.79 -5.91
C ASP A 406 -4.62 -5.51 -7.07
N LYS A 407 -4.19 -4.75 -8.08
CA LYS A 407 -4.98 -4.51 -9.28
C LYS A 407 -5.28 -5.83 -10.00
N MET A 408 -4.31 -6.73 -10.08
CA MET A 408 -4.46 -8.00 -10.77
C MET A 408 -5.41 -8.99 -10.06
N THR A 409 -5.58 -8.84 -8.75
CA THR A 409 -6.40 -9.73 -7.91
C THR A 409 -7.82 -9.19 -7.65
N ARG A 410 -8.21 -8.04 -8.22
CA ARG A 410 -9.57 -7.50 -8.03
C ARG A 410 -10.64 -8.28 -8.80
N ASP A 411 -11.84 -8.32 -8.23
CA ASP A 411 -13.05 -8.85 -8.86
C ASP A 411 -12.92 -10.32 -9.31
N SER A 412 -13.26 -10.62 -10.56
CA SER A 412 -13.09 -11.94 -11.18
C SER A 412 -11.72 -12.16 -11.79
N ARG A 413 -10.80 -11.19 -11.74
CA ARG A 413 -9.45 -11.34 -12.34
C ARG A 413 -8.59 -12.35 -11.60
N VAL A 414 -8.76 -12.47 -10.29
CA VAL A 414 -8.13 -13.52 -9.47
C VAL A 414 -8.52 -14.94 -9.91
N ASP A 415 -9.68 -15.10 -10.56
CA ASP A 415 -10.14 -16.39 -11.07
C ASP A 415 -9.39 -16.81 -12.36
N MET A 416 -8.60 -15.91 -12.95
CA MET A 416 -7.68 -16.22 -14.06
C MET A 416 -6.43 -16.98 -13.59
N PHE A 417 -6.16 -17.01 -12.28
CA PHE A 417 -5.02 -17.70 -11.71
C PHE A 417 -5.38 -19.14 -11.36
N ASN A 418 -4.53 -20.07 -11.79
CA ASN A 418 -4.58 -21.44 -11.30
C ASN A 418 -3.96 -21.51 -9.89
N ASP A 419 -4.23 -22.60 -9.16
CA ASP A 419 -3.74 -22.76 -7.79
C ASP A 419 -2.21 -22.64 -7.66
N PRO A 420 -1.39 -23.19 -8.59
CA PRO A 420 0.05 -22.93 -8.66
C PRO A 420 0.44 -21.45 -8.61
N LEU A 421 -0.18 -20.62 -9.45
CA LEU A 421 0.11 -19.17 -9.49
C LEU A 421 -0.37 -18.48 -8.22
N LYS A 422 -1.52 -18.90 -7.65
CA LYS A 422 -2.00 -18.36 -6.37
C LYS A 422 -1.00 -18.64 -5.25
N VAL A 423 -0.41 -19.83 -5.20
CA VAL A 423 0.67 -20.16 -4.25
C VAL A 423 1.85 -19.21 -4.41
N GLU A 424 2.31 -18.97 -5.65
CA GLU A 424 3.45 -18.08 -5.91
C GLU A 424 3.20 -16.64 -5.46
N VAL A 425 2.00 -16.12 -5.72
CA VAL A 425 1.58 -14.80 -5.24
C VAL A 425 1.57 -14.76 -3.71
N MET A 426 1.03 -15.79 -3.06
CA MET A 426 0.98 -15.86 -1.60
C MET A 426 2.39 -15.89 -1.01
N GLU A 427 3.29 -16.69 -1.55
CA GLU A 427 4.68 -16.75 -1.11
C GLU A 427 5.40 -15.41 -1.31
N CYS A 428 5.18 -14.76 -2.46
CA CYS A 428 5.71 -13.42 -2.74
C CYS A 428 5.22 -12.39 -1.71
N LEU A 429 3.91 -12.33 -1.45
CA LEU A 429 3.33 -11.38 -0.48
C LEU A 429 3.80 -11.66 0.94
N LEU A 430 3.98 -12.94 1.31
CA LEU A 430 4.52 -13.32 2.61
C LEU A 430 5.99 -12.96 2.78
N ALA A 431 6.79 -13.04 1.70
CA ALA A 431 8.17 -12.55 1.72
C ALA A 431 8.22 -11.05 1.98
N ILE A 432 7.45 -10.24 1.22
CA ILE A 432 7.37 -8.79 1.42
C ILE A 432 6.89 -8.45 2.84
N HIS A 433 5.92 -9.20 3.38
CA HIS A 433 5.49 -9.00 4.76
C HIS A 433 6.61 -9.25 5.77
N ASN A 434 7.42 -10.30 5.58
CA ASN A 434 8.54 -10.59 6.49
C ASN A 434 9.55 -9.45 6.50
N ASP A 435 9.90 -8.95 5.32
CA ASP A 435 10.86 -7.85 5.17
C ASP A 435 10.35 -6.60 5.90
N LEU A 436 9.05 -6.28 5.77
CA LEU A 436 8.42 -5.16 6.48
C LEU A 436 8.30 -5.37 7.99
N GLU A 437 8.26 -6.63 8.47
CA GLU A 437 8.13 -6.94 9.89
C GLU A 437 9.42 -6.63 10.67
N GLU A 438 10.58 -6.64 10.01
CA GLU A 438 11.88 -6.38 10.63
C GLU A 438 12.09 -4.91 11.06
N TYR A 439 11.33 -3.98 10.47
CA TYR A 439 11.41 -2.56 10.79
C TYR A 439 10.60 -2.24 12.05
N GLU A 440 11.20 -1.58 13.05
CA GLU A 440 10.49 -1.12 14.26
C GLU A 440 9.45 -0.03 13.94
N ASP A 441 9.84 0.94 13.12
CA ASP A 441 9.02 2.02 12.60
C ASP A 441 8.96 1.95 11.07
N LEU A 442 7.74 2.01 10.52
CA LEU A 442 7.52 1.96 9.07
C LEU A 442 7.54 3.38 8.49
N SER A 443 8.18 3.57 7.35
CA SER A 443 8.01 4.77 6.54
C SER A 443 6.57 4.86 5.99
N PRO A 444 6.08 6.04 5.58
CA PRO A 444 4.75 6.17 4.98
C PRO A 444 4.53 5.23 3.78
N GLU A 445 5.56 5.04 2.95
CA GLU A 445 5.53 4.11 1.81
C GLU A 445 5.45 2.64 2.26
N GLN A 446 6.16 2.27 3.32
CA GLN A 446 6.08 0.94 3.92
C GLN A 446 4.71 0.67 4.55
N GLU A 447 4.11 1.67 5.21
CA GLU A 447 2.74 1.58 5.74
C GLU A 447 1.71 1.38 4.62
N ASP A 448 1.82 2.16 3.53
CA ASP A 448 0.96 1.99 2.35
C ASP A 448 1.14 0.61 1.69
N THR A 449 2.39 0.12 1.63
CA THR A 449 2.70 -1.22 1.13
C THR A 449 1.98 -2.28 1.98
N LEU A 450 2.13 -2.20 3.30
CA LEU A 450 1.53 -3.14 4.25
C LEU A 450 -0.01 -3.13 4.16
N LYS A 451 -0.61 -1.94 4.03
CA LYS A 451 -2.05 -1.76 3.86
C LYS A 451 -2.58 -2.48 2.62
N ILE A 452 -1.94 -2.27 1.48
CA ILE A 452 -2.35 -2.90 0.21
C ILE A 452 -2.07 -4.41 0.25
N LEU A 453 -0.94 -4.83 0.82
CA LEU A 453 -0.58 -6.23 1.00
C LEU A 453 -1.67 -6.97 1.78
N TRP A 454 -2.13 -6.42 2.90
CA TRP A 454 -3.18 -7.04 3.70
C TRP A 454 -4.54 -7.03 3.01
N ARG A 455 -4.84 -6.02 2.18
CA ARG A 455 -6.02 -6.04 1.31
C ARG A 455 -6.01 -7.24 0.37
N VAL A 456 -4.86 -7.56 -0.23
CA VAL A 456 -4.70 -8.71 -1.14
C VAL A 456 -4.75 -10.03 -0.38
N LEU A 457 -4.00 -10.16 0.73
CA LEU A 457 -3.97 -11.39 1.53
C LEU A 457 -5.35 -11.74 2.12
N SER A 458 -6.21 -10.73 2.35
CA SER A 458 -7.57 -10.92 2.83
C SER A 458 -8.56 -11.38 1.76
N ASN A 459 -8.15 -11.45 0.48
CA ASN A 459 -9.04 -11.87 -0.61
C ASN A 459 -9.29 -13.39 -0.53
N PRO A 460 -10.52 -13.85 -0.23
CA PRO A 460 -10.80 -15.28 -0.05
C PRO A 460 -10.56 -16.10 -1.31
N ARG A 461 -10.65 -15.50 -2.51
CA ARG A 461 -10.43 -16.20 -3.78
C ARG A 461 -8.96 -16.55 -4.05
N LEU A 462 -8.04 -15.82 -3.40
CA LEU A 462 -6.60 -16.09 -3.44
C LEU A 462 -6.20 -17.19 -2.44
N ARG A 463 -6.96 -17.36 -1.36
CA ARG A 463 -6.63 -18.22 -0.20
C ARG A 463 -6.85 -19.72 -0.43
N VAL A 464 -7.32 -20.13 -1.62
CA VAL A 464 -7.51 -21.55 -2.01
C VAL A 464 -6.17 -22.29 -2.26
N ALA A 465 -5.04 -21.64 -2.02
CA ALA A 465 -3.71 -22.10 -2.43
C ALA A 465 -3.13 -23.29 -1.62
N SER A 466 -3.30 -23.32 -0.28
CA SER A 466 -3.02 -24.48 0.60
C SER A 466 -3.29 -24.16 2.08
N ASP A 467 -3.66 -25.15 2.89
CA ASP A 467 -3.83 -25.02 4.35
C ASP A 467 -2.61 -24.40 5.06
N LYS A 468 -1.39 -24.74 4.59
CA LYS A 468 -0.13 -24.22 5.15
C LYS A 468 0.00 -22.71 5.00
N HIS A 469 -0.23 -22.17 3.80
CA HIS A 469 -0.20 -20.73 3.55
C HIS A 469 -1.26 -20.00 4.35
N GLU A 470 -2.46 -20.58 4.48
CA GLU A 470 -3.51 -19.98 5.29
C GLU A 470 -3.12 -19.91 6.77
N GLU A 471 -2.51 -20.96 7.32
CA GLU A 471 -1.98 -20.94 8.69
C GLU A 471 -0.92 -19.85 8.90
N ILE A 472 0.01 -19.69 7.95
CA ILE A 472 1.06 -18.66 8.00
C ILE A 472 0.41 -17.27 8.01
N VAL A 473 -0.49 -16.99 7.07
CA VAL A 473 -1.18 -15.69 6.97
C VAL A 473 -1.98 -15.40 8.24
N ARG A 474 -2.62 -16.42 8.85
CA ARG A 474 -3.33 -16.29 10.12
C ARG A 474 -2.40 -15.97 11.29
N ARG A 475 -1.25 -16.64 11.36
CA ARG A 475 -0.22 -16.34 12.35
C ARG A 475 0.27 -14.91 12.20
N TYR A 476 0.44 -14.43 10.97
CA TYR A 476 0.91 -13.09 10.67
C TYR A 476 -0.13 -12.05 11.06
N ALA A 477 -1.40 -12.29 10.74
CA ALA A 477 -2.50 -11.43 11.17
C ALA A 477 -2.58 -11.34 12.70
N THR A 478 -2.38 -12.46 13.40
CA THR A 478 -2.36 -12.49 14.87
C THR A 478 -1.21 -11.67 15.43
N ARG A 479 0.00 -11.82 14.87
CA ARG A 479 1.19 -11.04 15.28
C ARG A 479 1.00 -9.55 15.01
N MET A 480 0.50 -9.17 13.84
CA MET A 480 0.21 -7.78 13.48
C MET A 480 -0.80 -7.14 14.43
N LEU A 481 -1.88 -7.84 14.77
CA LEU A 481 -2.85 -7.38 15.75
C LEU A 481 -2.23 -7.28 17.17
N SER A 482 -1.26 -8.13 17.50
CA SER A 482 -0.62 -8.14 18.83
C SER A 482 0.53 -7.15 18.99
N ARG A 483 1.11 -6.64 17.89
CA ARG A 483 2.30 -5.76 17.89
C ARG A 483 2.01 -4.48 18.66
N ASP A 484 2.91 -4.03 19.53
CA ASP A 484 2.69 -2.88 20.45
C ASP A 484 2.64 -1.48 19.79
N GLY A 485 2.76 -1.40 18.46
CA GLY A 485 2.77 -0.15 17.68
C GLY A 485 1.40 0.32 17.18
N TYR A 486 1.39 1.49 16.53
CA TYR A 486 0.21 1.94 15.77
C TYR A 486 0.01 0.98 14.58
N LEU A 487 -1.23 0.50 14.41
CA LEU A 487 -1.63 -0.24 13.22
C LEU A 487 -2.70 0.59 12.51
N GLU A 488 -2.47 0.86 11.23
CA GLU A 488 -3.44 1.60 10.42
C GLU A 488 -4.80 0.86 10.40
N PRO A 489 -5.94 1.57 10.56
CA PRO A 489 -7.25 0.93 10.76
C PRO A 489 -7.69 -0.02 9.65
N GLU A 490 -7.44 0.28 8.38
CA GLU A 490 -7.79 -0.62 7.27
C GLU A 490 -6.95 -1.91 7.33
N THR A 491 -5.66 -1.80 7.63
CA THR A 491 -4.76 -2.95 7.83
C THR A 491 -5.28 -3.85 8.96
N ALA A 492 -5.71 -3.27 10.09
CA ALA A 492 -6.31 -4.01 11.20
C ALA A 492 -7.59 -4.74 10.78
N ILE A 493 -8.45 -4.09 9.98
CA ILE A 493 -9.69 -4.71 9.45
C ILE A 493 -9.37 -5.93 8.57
N TYR A 494 -8.36 -5.82 7.71
CA TYR A 494 -7.93 -6.90 6.83
C TYR A 494 -7.33 -8.08 7.62
N CYS A 495 -6.42 -7.80 8.56
CA CYS A 495 -5.89 -8.82 9.48
C CYS A 495 -7.01 -9.53 10.25
N PHE A 496 -7.99 -8.76 10.75
CA PHE A 496 -9.13 -9.30 11.48
C PHE A 496 -10.00 -10.19 10.60
N ARG A 497 -10.40 -9.74 9.40
CA ARG A 497 -11.18 -10.55 8.44
C ARG A 497 -10.46 -11.86 8.10
N THR A 498 -9.15 -11.76 7.91
CA THR A 498 -8.27 -12.90 7.64
C THR A 498 -8.28 -13.92 8.78
N LYS A 499 -8.27 -13.44 10.03
CA LYS A 499 -8.35 -14.30 11.23
C LYS A 499 -9.74 -14.90 11.43
N MET A 500 -10.79 -14.15 11.15
CA MET A 500 -12.18 -14.56 11.40
C MET A 500 -12.75 -15.54 10.37
N SER A 501 -12.16 -15.64 9.17
CA SER A 501 -12.66 -16.56 8.13
C SER A 501 -12.63 -18.05 8.53
N GLU A 502 -11.86 -18.44 9.56
CA GLU A 502 -11.89 -19.79 10.16
C GLU A 502 -13.15 -20.04 11.00
N THR A 503 -13.65 -19.01 11.66
CA THR A 503 -14.63 -19.18 12.76
C THR A 503 -16.08 -19.37 12.29
N ALA A 504 -16.28 -19.56 10.98
CA ALA A 504 -17.59 -19.90 10.41
C ALA A 504 -17.94 -21.39 10.56
N ASP A 505 -16.99 -22.26 10.94
CA ASP A 505 -17.32 -23.60 11.46
C ASP A 505 -17.65 -23.50 12.96
N GLU A 506 -18.94 -23.61 13.27
CA GLU A 506 -19.53 -23.45 14.61
C GLU A 506 -18.89 -24.37 15.68
N GLU A 507 -18.24 -25.46 15.26
CA GLU A 507 -17.72 -26.51 16.13
C GLU A 507 -16.33 -26.20 16.75
N MET A 508 -15.50 -25.38 16.09
CA MET A 508 -14.17 -24.98 16.63
C MET A 508 -14.26 -23.89 17.71
N LEU A 509 -15.29 -23.05 17.67
CA LEU A 509 -15.54 -21.98 18.66
C LEU A 509 -15.87 -22.51 20.07
N ALA A 510 -16.24 -23.78 20.19
CA ALA A 510 -16.51 -24.40 21.48
C ALA A 510 -15.23 -24.76 22.26
N ASN A 511 -14.07 -24.89 21.59
CA ASN A 511 -12.91 -25.59 22.15
C ASN A 511 -11.60 -24.78 22.24
N GLN A 512 -11.52 -23.52 21.76
CA GLN A 512 -10.32 -22.69 21.90
C GLN A 512 -10.44 -21.62 23.01
N ASP A 513 -9.31 -21.40 23.68
CA ASP A 513 -9.12 -20.68 24.95
C ASP A 513 -9.36 -19.16 24.89
N LYS A 514 -9.49 -18.57 26.08
CA LYS A 514 -9.87 -17.17 26.42
C LYS A 514 -8.97 -16.03 25.86
N GLU A 515 -8.00 -16.29 24.99
CA GLU A 515 -6.96 -15.31 24.59
C GLU A 515 -7.35 -14.42 23.40
N LEU A 516 -8.18 -14.91 22.47
CA LEU A 516 -8.60 -14.14 21.28
C LEU A 516 -9.32 -12.81 21.60
N PRO A 517 -10.23 -12.77 22.61
CA PRO A 517 -10.91 -11.55 22.97
C PRO A 517 -9.94 -10.49 23.53
N ASP A 518 -8.98 -10.86 24.37
CA ASP A 518 -8.07 -9.89 25.02
C ASP A 518 -7.15 -9.18 24.02
N VAL A 519 -6.66 -9.86 22.97
CA VAL A 519 -5.82 -9.24 21.93
C VAL A 519 -6.63 -8.28 21.04
N PHE A 520 -7.83 -8.69 20.62
CA PHE A 520 -8.75 -7.82 19.86
C PHE A 520 -9.19 -6.60 20.68
N PHE A 521 -9.57 -6.81 21.95
CA PHE A 521 -9.98 -5.74 22.85
C PHE A 521 -8.81 -4.79 23.13
N SER A 522 -7.61 -5.31 23.37
CA SER A 522 -6.42 -4.48 23.58
C SER A 522 -6.08 -3.66 22.34
N SER A 523 -6.24 -4.20 21.13
CA SER A 523 -5.98 -3.49 19.87
C SER A 523 -7.00 -2.38 19.60
N VAL A 524 -8.30 -2.66 19.73
CA VAL A 524 -9.36 -1.66 19.56
C VAL A 524 -9.27 -0.59 20.65
N LEU A 525 -9.07 -0.98 21.92
CA LEU A 525 -8.86 -0.03 23.02
C LEU A 525 -7.58 0.77 22.84
N ARG A 526 -6.50 0.20 22.27
CA ARG A 526 -5.24 0.90 21.97
C ARG A 526 -5.38 1.88 20.81
N ILE A 527 -6.08 1.52 19.73
CA ILE A 527 -6.41 2.43 18.62
C ILE A 527 -7.23 3.62 19.14
N LEU A 528 -8.14 3.35 20.08
CA LEU A 528 -8.91 4.38 20.78
C LEU A 528 -8.05 5.20 21.77
N ASN A 529 -7.01 4.62 22.38
CA ASN A 529 -6.11 5.31 23.32
C ASN A 529 -4.98 6.11 22.63
N GLN A 530 -4.49 5.67 21.47
CA GLN A 530 -3.29 6.22 20.80
C GLN A 530 -3.56 7.48 19.99
N LYS A 531 -4.76 7.65 19.42
CA LYS A 531 -5.22 9.01 19.07
C LYS A 531 -5.42 9.73 20.40
N LYS A 532 -4.88 10.94 20.58
CA LYS A 532 -4.99 11.78 21.80
C LYS A 532 -6.46 12.02 22.25
N MET A 533 -7.16 10.98 22.68
CA MET A 533 -8.52 11.02 23.18
C MET A 533 -8.42 11.30 24.68
N LYS A 534 -8.07 12.55 25.03
CA LYS A 534 -8.06 13.05 26.42
C LYS A 534 -9.44 13.07 27.10
N LEU A 535 -10.42 12.35 26.57
CA LEU A 535 -11.83 12.61 26.79
C LEU A 535 -12.65 11.36 27.09
N ILE A 536 -12.16 10.13 26.83
CA ILE A 536 -12.89 8.94 27.29
C ILE A 536 -12.55 8.75 28.77
N ASP A 537 -13.51 9.01 29.66
CA ASP A 537 -13.31 8.72 31.08
C ASP A 537 -13.19 7.20 31.29
N LYS A 538 -12.63 6.81 32.43
CA LYS A 538 -12.35 5.39 32.76
C LYS A 538 -13.61 4.53 32.72
N GLU A 539 -14.76 5.15 32.92
CA GLU A 539 -16.08 4.51 32.92
C GLU A 539 -16.57 4.24 31.48
N ASP A 540 -16.46 5.21 30.57
CA ASP A 540 -16.74 5.07 29.14
C ASP A 540 -15.86 3.96 28.51
N LEU A 541 -14.60 3.83 28.92
CA LEU A 541 -13.66 2.76 28.50
C LEU A 541 -14.13 1.37 28.95
N GLU A 542 -14.56 1.25 30.21
CA GLU A 542 -15.06 -0.01 30.77
C GLU A 542 -16.40 -0.41 30.14
N TYR A 543 -17.24 0.56 29.77
CA TYR A 543 -18.48 0.30 29.04
C TYR A 543 -18.25 -0.11 27.60
N LEU A 544 -17.32 0.53 26.90
CA LEU A 544 -16.92 0.10 25.56
C LEU A 544 -16.33 -1.32 25.60
N ARG A 545 -15.54 -1.64 26.63
CA ARG A 545 -15.03 -2.99 26.87
C ARG A 545 -16.17 -3.99 27.04
N LYS A 546 -17.15 -3.72 27.91
CA LYS A 546 -18.35 -4.56 28.09
C LYS A 546 -19.18 -4.71 26.81
N PHE A 547 -19.26 -3.63 26.03
CA PHE A 547 -19.95 -3.61 24.75
C PHE A 547 -19.23 -4.46 23.67
N LEU A 548 -17.92 -4.35 23.56
CA LEU A 548 -17.11 -5.16 22.65
C LEU A 548 -17.15 -6.65 23.05
N VAL A 549 -17.18 -6.92 24.36
CA VAL A 549 -17.42 -8.26 24.93
C VAL A 549 -18.78 -8.81 24.50
N TYR A 550 -19.84 -7.99 24.48
CA TYR A 550 -21.16 -8.37 23.96
C TYR A 550 -21.16 -8.70 22.47
N LEU A 551 -20.52 -7.87 21.63
CA LEU A 551 -20.36 -8.15 20.20
C LEU A 551 -19.64 -9.48 19.97
N GLY A 552 -18.60 -9.76 20.77
CA GLY A 552 -17.93 -11.05 20.80
C GLY A 552 -18.93 -12.17 21.11
N PHE A 553 -19.54 -12.19 22.30
CA PHE A 553 -20.42 -13.29 22.74
C PHE A 553 -21.58 -13.61 21.78
N ARG A 554 -22.14 -12.59 21.13
CA ARG A 554 -23.30 -12.72 20.24
C ARG A 554 -22.93 -13.18 18.82
N TYR A 555 -21.74 -12.82 18.33
CA TYR A 555 -21.17 -13.43 17.12
C TYR A 555 -20.81 -14.91 17.35
N TYR A 556 -20.49 -15.29 18.58
CA TYR A 556 -20.09 -16.66 18.97
C TYR A 556 -21.26 -17.55 19.45
N GLY A 557 -22.50 -17.28 19.05
CA GLY A 557 -23.65 -18.19 19.21
C GLY A 557 -24.09 -18.50 20.65
N ARG A 558 -23.51 -17.88 21.69
CA ARG A 558 -23.98 -18.06 23.07
C ARG A 558 -25.08 -17.04 23.37
N GLU A 559 -26.26 -17.53 23.78
CA GLU A 559 -27.33 -16.67 24.32
C GLU A 559 -26.92 -16.05 25.66
N VAL A 560 -26.08 -15.03 25.62
CA VAL A 560 -25.95 -14.10 26.76
C VAL A 560 -27.15 -13.15 26.67
N LYS A 561 -28.15 -13.38 27.52
CA LYS A 561 -29.25 -12.45 27.72
C LYS A 561 -28.71 -11.22 28.45
N LEU A 562 -28.23 -10.22 27.69
CA LEU A 562 -28.17 -8.87 28.23
C LEU A 562 -29.58 -8.50 28.69
N THR A 563 -29.67 -7.92 29.87
CA THR A 563 -30.90 -7.26 30.29
C THR A 563 -31.22 -6.13 29.32
N LEU A 564 -32.51 -5.81 29.18
CA LEU A 564 -32.97 -4.67 28.39
C LEU A 564 -32.23 -3.37 28.79
N VAL A 565 -31.90 -3.25 30.08
CA VAL A 565 -31.17 -2.14 30.69
C VAL A 565 -29.72 -2.06 30.19
N GLU A 566 -28.99 -3.16 30.15
CA GLU A 566 -27.58 -3.17 29.67
C GLU A 566 -27.50 -2.87 28.18
N THR A 567 -28.45 -3.39 27.42
CA THR A 567 -28.53 -3.15 25.98
C THR A 567 -28.84 -1.68 25.67
N TYR A 568 -29.79 -1.09 26.41
CA TYR A 568 -30.10 0.33 26.33
C TYR A 568 -28.89 1.20 26.66
N LYS A 569 -28.15 0.84 27.71
CA LYS A 569 -26.90 1.52 28.08
C LYS A 569 -25.86 1.45 26.96
N CYS A 570 -25.62 0.28 26.37
CA CYS A 570 -24.67 0.13 25.26
C CYS A 570 -25.01 1.02 24.06
N ILE A 571 -26.29 1.06 23.67
CA ILE A 571 -26.80 1.90 22.59
C ILE A 571 -26.60 3.39 22.92
N LYS A 572 -26.98 3.82 24.13
CA LYS A 572 -26.81 5.21 24.59
C LYS A 572 -25.34 5.63 24.60
N TYR A 573 -24.42 4.74 25.00
CA TYR A 573 -22.99 5.04 25.05
C TYR A 573 -22.34 5.08 23.67
N LEU A 574 -22.68 4.14 22.79
CA LEU A 574 -22.21 4.21 21.40
C LEU A 574 -22.70 5.48 20.71
N TRP A 575 -23.93 5.90 21.01
CA TRP A 575 -24.47 7.17 20.53
C TRP A 575 -23.67 8.37 21.06
N LYS A 576 -23.36 8.38 22.37
CA LYS A 576 -22.49 9.39 23.00
C LYS A 576 -21.09 9.41 22.36
N LEU A 577 -20.56 8.26 21.93
CA LEU A 577 -19.29 8.20 21.20
C LEU A 577 -19.44 8.72 19.75
N VAL A 578 -20.47 8.31 19.01
CA VAL A 578 -20.76 8.81 17.65
C VAL A 578 -20.82 10.33 17.62
N THR A 579 -21.50 10.94 18.60
CA THR A 579 -21.63 12.40 18.73
C THR A 579 -20.30 13.05 19.11
N ARG A 580 -19.48 12.41 19.94
CA ARG A 580 -18.16 12.91 20.35
C ARG A 580 -17.11 12.87 19.25
N TYR A 581 -17.21 11.96 18.28
CA TYR A 581 -16.34 11.89 17.10
C TYR A 581 -16.95 12.56 15.87
N ASN A 582 -17.75 13.62 16.04
CA ASN A 582 -18.39 14.30 14.91
C ASN A 582 -17.38 14.75 13.83
N ASP A 583 -16.18 15.13 14.27
CA ASP A 583 -15.11 15.64 13.39
C ASP A 583 -14.21 14.54 12.80
N ASN A 584 -14.28 13.29 13.30
CA ASN A 584 -13.50 12.16 12.79
C ASN A 584 -14.37 11.23 11.95
N ARG A 585 -14.44 11.52 10.64
CA ARG A 585 -15.36 10.86 9.69
C ARG A 585 -15.25 9.33 9.69
N SER A 586 -14.04 8.77 9.64
CA SER A 586 -13.83 7.31 9.60
C SER A 586 -14.29 6.63 10.89
N MET A 587 -13.98 7.22 12.04
CA MET A 587 -14.37 6.68 13.34
C MET A 587 -15.88 6.77 13.56
N LYS A 588 -16.49 7.89 13.16
CA LYS A 588 -17.93 8.08 13.23
C LYS A 588 -18.66 7.04 12.38
N GLY A 589 -18.19 6.79 11.16
CA GLY A 589 -18.71 5.74 10.28
C GLY A 589 -18.62 4.34 10.90
N PHE A 590 -17.48 4.02 11.53
CA PHE A 590 -17.29 2.75 12.25
C PHE A 590 -18.28 2.58 13.41
N LEU A 591 -18.41 3.61 14.25
CA LEU A 591 -19.30 3.58 15.42
C LEU A 591 -20.79 3.50 15.03
N LEU A 592 -21.18 4.18 13.95
CA LEU A 592 -22.53 4.09 13.39
C LEU A 592 -22.81 2.68 12.85
N MET A 593 -21.87 2.08 12.11
CA MET A 593 -22.02 0.70 11.61
C MET A 593 -22.11 -0.31 12.76
N ALA A 594 -21.29 -0.14 13.81
CA ALA A 594 -21.37 -0.96 15.02
C ALA A 594 -22.74 -0.81 15.70
N LEU A 595 -23.23 0.43 15.84
CA LEU A 595 -24.55 0.72 16.41
C LEU A 595 -25.68 0.05 15.63
N ILE A 596 -25.67 0.16 14.30
CA ILE A 596 -26.67 -0.47 13.41
C ILE A 596 -26.63 -1.99 13.56
N HIS A 597 -25.43 -2.57 13.60
CA HIS A 597 -25.27 -4.01 13.78
C HIS A 597 -25.87 -4.49 15.12
N ILE A 598 -25.71 -3.72 16.20
CA ILE A 598 -26.35 -4.02 17.48
C ILE A 598 -27.86 -3.92 17.37
N LEU A 599 -28.39 -2.85 16.80
CA LEU A 599 -29.83 -2.65 16.69
C LEU A 599 -30.51 -3.77 15.90
N THR A 600 -29.85 -4.25 14.86
CA THR A 600 -30.30 -5.41 14.07
C THR A 600 -30.17 -6.73 14.83
N CYS A 601 -29.39 -6.75 15.90
CA CYS A 601 -29.10 -7.90 16.75
C CYS A 601 -29.77 -7.87 18.15
N THR A 602 -30.42 -6.80 18.60
CA THR A 602 -30.97 -6.76 19.97
C THR A 602 -32.39 -7.33 20.08
N LEU A 603 -32.85 -7.62 21.31
CA LEU A 603 -34.21 -8.12 21.58
C LEU A 603 -35.28 -7.11 21.13
N LYS A 604 -36.48 -7.61 20.81
CA LYS A 604 -37.62 -6.81 20.31
C LYS A 604 -37.92 -5.58 21.17
N ASP A 605 -37.80 -5.70 22.49
CA ASP A 605 -38.09 -4.62 23.42
C ASP A 605 -36.98 -3.56 23.47
N THR A 606 -35.72 -3.92 23.21
CA THR A 606 -34.63 -2.94 23.09
C THR A 606 -34.77 -2.09 21.85
N ARG A 607 -35.21 -2.71 20.74
CA ARG A 607 -35.47 -1.99 19.49
C ARG A 607 -36.59 -0.96 19.68
N LYS A 608 -37.69 -1.32 20.37
CA LYS A 608 -38.76 -0.37 20.72
C LYS A 608 -38.25 0.84 21.50
N VAL A 609 -37.30 0.65 22.41
CA VAL A 609 -36.71 1.74 23.18
C VAL A 609 -35.82 2.64 22.30
N PHE A 610 -35.09 2.07 21.33
CA PHE A 610 -34.32 2.86 20.34
C PHE A 610 -35.23 3.60 19.35
N PHE A 611 -36.41 3.06 19.05
CA PHE A 611 -37.40 3.68 18.17
C PHE A 611 -38.38 4.61 18.89
N LYS A 612 -38.12 4.98 20.16
CA LYS A 612 -38.76 6.17 20.74
C LYS A 612 -38.38 7.39 19.90
N GLU A 613 -39.31 8.33 19.71
CA GLU A 613 -39.21 9.46 18.78
C GLU A 613 -37.85 10.18 18.88
N ASP A 614 -37.33 10.40 20.09
CA ASP A 614 -36.09 11.15 20.32
C ASP A 614 -34.84 10.57 19.65
N TYR A 615 -34.60 9.25 19.72
CA TYR A 615 -33.38 8.65 19.16
C TYR A 615 -33.47 8.49 17.64
N LEU A 616 -34.67 8.27 17.11
CA LEU A 616 -34.90 8.24 15.67
C LEU A 616 -34.75 9.65 15.09
N VAL A 617 -35.29 10.68 15.74
CA VAL A 617 -35.11 12.09 15.36
C VAL A 617 -33.64 12.48 15.42
N LEU A 618 -32.91 12.12 16.48
CA LEU A 618 -31.47 12.39 16.60
C LEU A 618 -30.63 11.64 15.56
N LEU A 619 -30.95 10.38 15.26
CA LEU A 619 -30.33 9.61 14.17
C LEU A 619 -30.61 10.28 12.83
N THR A 620 -31.85 10.69 12.59
CA THR A 620 -32.26 11.35 11.34
C THR A 620 -31.58 12.71 11.17
N ASN A 621 -31.41 13.49 12.25
CA ASN A 621 -30.70 14.77 12.26
C ASN A 621 -29.19 14.63 11.99
N GLU A 622 -28.53 13.60 12.52
CA GLU A 622 -27.11 13.35 12.21
C GLU A 622 -26.91 12.80 10.78
N LEU A 623 -27.92 12.15 10.22
CA LEU A 623 -27.97 11.68 8.83
C LEU A 623 -28.39 12.79 7.84
N TYR A 624 -28.84 13.95 8.33
CA TYR A 624 -29.34 15.11 7.57
C TYR A 624 -28.23 16.02 7.01
N LYS A 625 -26.97 15.86 7.44
CA LYS A 625 -25.87 16.70 6.92
C LYS A 625 -25.63 16.37 5.42
N PRO A 626 -25.63 17.36 4.50
CA PRO A 626 -25.55 17.12 3.07
C PRO A 626 -24.17 16.58 2.69
N ASP A 627 -24.07 15.26 2.48
CA ASP A 627 -22.88 14.57 1.98
C ASP A 627 -23.28 13.46 0.97
N PRO A 628 -23.19 13.70 -0.35
CA PRO A 628 -23.75 12.84 -1.41
C PRO A 628 -23.28 11.37 -1.42
N PRO A 629 -22.01 11.00 -1.15
CA PRO A 629 -21.56 9.61 -1.23
C PRO A 629 -22.07 8.69 -0.11
N ASN A 630 -22.52 9.28 1.02
CA ASN A 630 -23.05 8.52 2.16
C ASN A 630 -24.57 8.41 2.13
N GLN A 631 -25.28 9.23 1.36
CA GLN A 631 -26.75 9.16 1.23
C GLN A 631 -27.23 7.78 0.75
N THR A 632 -26.49 7.10 -0.14
CA THR A 632 -26.77 5.72 -0.57
C THR A 632 -26.75 4.72 0.59
N LYS A 633 -25.72 4.81 1.43
CA LYS A 633 -25.55 3.93 2.59
C LYS A 633 -26.60 4.24 3.65
N ILE A 634 -26.93 5.51 3.84
CA ILE A 634 -27.93 6.01 4.77
C ILE A 634 -29.34 5.58 4.37
N VAL A 635 -29.70 5.68 3.08
CA VAL A 635 -30.97 5.17 2.54
C VAL A 635 -31.03 3.65 2.68
N HIS A 636 -29.94 2.93 2.38
CA HIS A 636 -29.86 1.48 2.65
C HIS A 636 -30.04 1.15 4.13
N ILE A 637 -29.44 1.93 5.03
CA ILE A 637 -29.50 1.74 6.48
C ILE A 637 -30.91 2.02 7.02
N LEU A 638 -31.53 3.13 6.64
CA LEU A 638 -32.90 3.49 7.02
C LEU A 638 -33.91 2.46 6.48
N PHE A 639 -33.68 1.97 5.26
CA PHE A 639 -34.51 0.92 4.66
C PHE A 639 -34.33 -0.44 5.35
N TYR A 640 -33.09 -0.78 5.75
CA TYR A 640 -32.79 -1.99 6.52
C TYR A 640 -33.39 -1.94 7.94
N ILE A 641 -33.31 -0.78 8.59
CA ILE A 641 -33.91 -0.49 9.89
C ILE A 641 -35.43 -0.67 9.82
N TYR A 642 -36.09 -0.16 8.79
CA TYR A 642 -37.52 -0.36 8.55
C TYR A 642 -37.92 -1.78 8.19
N TYR A 643 -37.15 -2.42 7.31
CA TYR A 643 -37.33 -3.81 6.92
C TYR A 643 -37.39 -4.73 8.15
N HIS A 644 -36.57 -4.45 9.16
CA HIS A 644 -36.58 -5.18 10.44
C HIS A 644 -37.62 -4.66 11.44
N TYR A 645 -37.95 -3.37 11.45
CA TYR A 645 -39.02 -2.80 12.29
C TYR A 645 -40.40 -3.36 11.91
N ASN A 646 -40.73 -3.40 10.62
CA ASN A 646 -41.99 -3.94 10.11
C ASN A 646 -42.11 -5.46 10.20
N ARG A 647 -40.99 -6.17 10.26
CA ARG A 647 -40.99 -7.61 10.61
C ARG A 647 -41.48 -7.86 12.05
N LEU A 648 -41.48 -6.85 12.92
CA LEU A 648 -41.66 -7.01 14.37
C LEU A 648 -42.91 -6.31 14.95
N CYS A 649 -43.41 -5.24 14.33
CA CYS A 649 -44.63 -4.55 14.77
C CYS A 649 -45.87 -5.12 14.05
N ASN A 650 -46.57 -6.06 14.70
CA ASN A 650 -47.96 -6.38 14.39
C ASN A 650 -48.85 -5.22 14.87
N TYR A 651 -48.93 -4.14 14.08
CA TYR A 651 -50.08 -3.23 14.13
C TYR A 651 -50.76 -3.25 12.76
N ASP A 652 -52.01 -3.69 12.80
CA ASP A 652 -53.03 -3.86 11.76
C ASP A 652 -52.74 -4.76 10.53
N GLY A 653 -52.65 -6.06 10.80
CA GLY A 653 -53.54 -7.11 10.26
C GLY A 653 -53.66 -7.40 8.76
N ALA A 654 -53.58 -6.41 7.86
CA ALA A 654 -53.96 -6.57 6.45
C ALA A 654 -52.77 -6.58 5.49
N MET A 655 -51.70 -5.83 5.77
CA MET A 655 -50.61 -5.64 4.79
C MET A 655 -49.44 -6.62 4.99
N ALA A 656 -49.13 -6.99 6.23
CA ALA A 656 -48.01 -7.88 6.57
C ALA A 656 -48.25 -9.36 6.22
N LYS A 657 -49.51 -9.78 6.02
CA LYS A 657 -49.85 -11.16 5.60
C LYS A 657 -49.71 -11.39 4.08
N ALA A 658 -49.52 -10.34 3.26
CA ALA A 658 -49.62 -10.45 1.81
C ALA A 658 -48.27 -10.56 1.06
N LEU A 659 -47.14 -10.16 1.65
CA LEU A 659 -45.87 -10.12 0.90
C LEU A 659 -45.07 -11.42 1.09
N GLU A 660 -45.26 -12.38 0.19
CA GLU A 660 -44.38 -13.54 0.07
C GLU A 660 -42.92 -13.12 -0.15
N ILE A 661 -41.96 -14.02 0.11
CA ILE A 661 -40.51 -13.74 -0.02
C ILE A 661 -40.20 -13.17 -1.42
N GLU A 662 -40.88 -13.67 -2.44
CA GLU A 662 -40.70 -13.23 -3.82
C GLU A 662 -41.16 -11.78 -4.05
N GLU A 663 -42.25 -11.34 -3.42
CA GLU A 663 -42.70 -9.95 -3.55
C GLU A 663 -41.77 -8.97 -2.84
N ARG A 664 -41.08 -9.43 -1.78
CA ARG A 664 -40.08 -8.65 -1.02
C ARG A 664 -38.79 -8.43 -1.79
N THR A 665 -38.30 -9.44 -2.50
CA THR A 665 -37.16 -9.28 -3.41
C THR A 665 -37.49 -8.29 -4.52
N LYS A 666 -38.68 -8.43 -5.13
CA LYS A 666 -39.15 -7.52 -6.18
C LYS A 666 -39.37 -6.08 -5.69
N LEU A 667 -39.74 -5.88 -4.42
CA LEU A 667 -39.84 -4.54 -3.80
C LEU A 667 -38.46 -3.90 -3.64
N SER A 668 -37.49 -4.66 -3.14
CA SER A 668 -36.12 -4.17 -2.93
C SER A 668 -35.42 -3.84 -4.25
N GLU A 669 -35.60 -4.68 -5.27
CA GLU A 669 -35.07 -4.43 -6.62
C GLU A 669 -35.67 -3.18 -7.26
N ASP A 670 -36.96 -2.92 -7.07
CA ASP A 670 -37.64 -1.77 -7.63
C ASP A 670 -37.11 -0.46 -7.03
N ILE A 671 -36.86 -0.44 -5.72
CA ILE A 671 -36.29 0.72 -5.01
C ILE A 671 -34.84 0.97 -5.42
N LEU A 672 -34.03 -0.08 -5.51
CA LEU A 672 -32.63 0.04 -5.94
C LEU A 672 -32.54 0.64 -7.35
N LYS A 673 -33.38 0.16 -8.27
CA LYS A 673 -33.46 0.70 -9.64
C LYS A 673 -33.95 2.15 -9.68
N SER A 674 -34.90 2.53 -8.82
CA SER A 674 -35.32 3.94 -8.71
C SER A 674 -34.21 4.84 -8.18
N LEU A 675 -33.43 4.37 -7.20
CA LEU A 675 -32.29 5.08 -6.64
C LEU A 675 -31.14 5.23 -7.64
N GLU A 676 -30.88 4.20 -8.46
CA GLU A 676 -29.92 4.29 -9.56
C GLU A 676 -30.22 5.46 -10.52
N GLY A 677 -31.49 5.71 -10.80
CA GLY A 677 -31.92 6.87 -11.58
C GLY A 677 -31.75 8.21 -10.85
N PHE A 678 -31.96 8.23 -9.52
CA PHE A 678 -31.79 9.44 -8.71
C PHE A 678 -30.33 9.92 -8.71
N TYR A 679 -29.36 9.01 -8.71
CA TYR A 679 -27.92 9.34 -8.74
C TYR A 679 -27.47 10.08 -10.00
N GLN A 680 -28.28 10.06 -11.06
CA GLN A 680 -28.00 10.77 -12.31
C GLN A 680 -28.59 12.19 -12.32
N THR A 681 -29.27 12.59 -11.24
CA THR A 681 -29.88 13.92 -11.10
C THR A 681 -29.00 14.86 -10.27
N GLU A 682 -29.22 16.17 -10.41
CA GLU A 682 -28.52 17.19 -9.61
C GLU A 682 -29.15 17.37 -8.20
N HIS A 683 -30.22 16.63 -7.88
CA HIS A 683 -30.88 16.68 -6.58
C HIS A 683 -30.06 15.93 -5.51
N SER A 684 -29.97 16.51 -4.30
CA SER A 684 -29.10 15.99 -3.23
C SER A 684 -29.80 15.88 -1.87
N GLY A 685 -31.13 16.04 -1.81
CA GLY A 685 -31.91 15.83 -0.60
C GLY A 685 -32.45 14.40 -0.49
N TYR A 686 -32.48 13.82 0.72
CA TYR A 686 -33.12 12.52 0.91
C TYR A 686 -34.64 12.59 0.72
N LEU A 687 -35.31 13.71 1.04
CA LEU A 687 -36.72 13.93 0.72
C LEU A 687 -36.95 13.98 -0.80
N ASP A 688 -36.00 14.56 -1.54
CA ASP A 688 -36.00 14.49 -3.00
C ASP A 688 -35.79 13.04 -3.47
N GLY A 689 -34.94 12.28 -2.79
CA GLY A 689 -34.75 10.84 -3.03
C GLY A 689 -36.00 10.00 -2.74
N PHE A 690 -36.72 10.25 -1.64
CA PHE A 690 -37.98 9.60 -1.33
C PHE A 690 -39.07 10.00 -2.33
N SER A 691 -39.20 11.29 -2.64
CA SER A 691 -40.09 11.83 -3.66
C SER A 691 -39.79 11.25 -5.05
N TRP A 692 -38.50 11.10 -5.37
CA TRP A 692 -38.03 10.47 -6.59
C TRP A 692 -38.40 8.99 -6.64
N ILE A 693 -38.16 8.23 -5.58
CA ILE A 693 -38.58 6.82 -5.52
C ILE A 693 -40.11 6.72 -5.64
N MET A 694 -40.89 7.57 -4.95
CA MET A 694 -42.35 7.56 -5.07
C MET A 694 -42.81 7.80 -6.52
N THR A 695 -42.15 8.70 -7.24
CA THR A 695 -42.50 9.07 -8.62
C THR A 695 -41.91 8.14 -9.69
N HIS A 696 -40.86 7.37 -9.37
CA HIS A 696 -40.09 6.56 -10.35
C HIS A 696 -40.02 5.07 -10.00
N CYS A 697 -40.61 4.60 -8.91
CA CYS A 697 -40.79 3.17 -8.66
C CYS A 697 -41.80 2.58 -9.62
N ARG A 698 -41.59 1.33 -10.04
CA ARG A 698 -42.44 0.68 -11.06
C ARG A 698 -43.61 -0.07 -10.45
N ARG A 699 -43.62 -0.26 -9.13
CA ARG A 699 -44.65 -1.03 -8.43
C ARG A 699 -45.38 -0.13 -7.43
N ALA A 700 -46.71 -0.10 -7.54
CA ALA A 700 -47.59 0.65 -6.64
C ALA A 700 -47.44 0.28 -5.14
N GLN A 701 -46.91 -0.91 -4.86
CA GLN A 701 -46.62 -1.35 -3.50
C GLN A 701 -45.34 -0.72 -2.94
N THR A 702 -44.36 -0.45 -3.80
CA THR A 702 -43.18 0.37 -3.49
C THR A 702 -43.61 1.78 -3.15
N GLU A 703 -44.41 2.39 -4.01
CA GLU A 703 -44.95 3.74 -3.81
C GLU A 703 -45.71 3.87 -2.49
N LYS A 704 -46.61 2.92 -2.17
CA LYS A 704 -47.34 2.92 -0.89
C LYS A 704 -46.44 2.82 0.33
N VAL A 705 -45.42 1.96 0.27
CA VAL A 705 -44.47 1.77 1.38
C VAL A 705 -43.64 3.04 1.61
N ILE A 706 -43.11 3.60 0.52
CA ILE A 706 -42.27 4.81 0.54
C ILE A 706 -43.11 6.05 0.89
N GLY A 707 -44.37 6.14 0.43
CA GLY A 707 -45.29 7.22 0.77
C GLY A 707 -45.70 7.24 2.24
N TRP A 708 -45.99 6.08 2.83
CA TRP A 708 -46.24 5.98 4.27
C TRP A 708 -45.05 6.46 5.11
N PHE A 709 -43.83 6.12 4.67
CA PHE A 709 -42.61 6.60 5.29
C PHE A 709 -42.43 8.10 5.18
N PHE A 710 -42.69 8.64 3.99
CA PHE A 710 -42.64 10.06 3.72
C PHE A 710 -43.59 10.81 4.66
N GLU A 711 -44.82 10.31 4.84
CA GLU A 711 -45.81 10.88 5.77
C GLU A 711 -45.35 10.84 7.23
N ILE A 712 -44.71 9.75 7.69
CA ILE A 712 -44.18 9.67 9.06
C ILE A 712 -43.06 10.66 9.30
N ILE A 713 -42.07 10.70 8.39
CA ILE A 713 -40.93 11.60 8.50
C ILE A 713 -41.42 13.06 8.43
N HIS A 714 -42.38 13.36 7.54
CA HIS A 714 -42.96 14.69 7.39
C HIS A 714 -43.86 15.07 8.59
N GLY A 715 -44.62 14.13 9.15
CA GLY A 715 -45.46 14.35 10.33
C GLY A 715 -44.67 14.57 11.61
N LEU A 716 -43.53 13.90 11.76
CA LEU A 716 -42.58 14.14 12.85
C LEU A 716 -41.95 15.54 12.75
N TYR A 717 -41.67 16.01 11.55
CA TYR A 717 -41.12 17.35 11.31
C TYR A 717 -42.16 18.47 11.48
N GLY A 718 -43.42 18.22 11.11
CA GLY A 718 -44.52 19.18 11.29
C GLY A 718 -44.79 19.53 12.75
N LYS A 719 -44.56 18.58 13.68
CA LYS A 719 -44.66 18.79 15.13
C LYS A 719 -43.47 19.56 15.73
N LEU A 720 -42.33 19.59 15.06
CA LEU A 720 -41.09 20.26 15.49
C LEU A 720 -41.01 21.72 15.00
N LEU A 721 -41.88 22.11 14.08
CA LEU A 721 -41.94 23.45 13.48
C LEU A 721 -43.21 24.23 13.87
N ASP A 722 -44.02 23.70 14.79
CA ASP A 722 -45.10 24.48 15.39
C ASP A 722 -44.43 25.60 16.22
N PRO A 723 -44.66 26.88 15.90
CA PRO A 723 -44.02 27.97 16.63
C PRO A 723 -44.49 27.90 18.08
N MET A 724 -43.55 27.90 19.02
CA MET A 724 -43.87 28.26 20.41
C MET A 724 -44.61 29.59 20.35
N GLU A 725 -45.84 29.65 20.87
CA GLU A 725 -46.56 30.90 21.07
C GLU A 725 -45.65 31.81 21.91
N GLU A 726 -45.21 32.92 21.28
CA GLU A 726 -44.55 34.02 21.96
C GLU A 726 -45.61 34.66 22.88
N ASP A 727 -45.53 34.36 24.17
CA ASP A 727 -46.18 35.18 25.20
C ASP A 727 -45.46 36.54 25.21
N GLU A 728 -46.08 37.51 24.56
CA GLU A 728 -45.79 38.94 24.70
C GLU A 728 -46.27 39.41 26.08
N ASP A 729 -45.37 39.45 27.05
CA ASP A 729 -45.47 40.39 28.18
C ASP A 729 -44.15 41.18 28.25
N GLU A 730 -44.16 42.36 27.63
CA GLU A 730 -43.22 43.45 27.91
C GLU A 730 -43.51 43.97 29.32
N ASP A 731 -42.56 43.87 30.25
CA ASP A 731 -42.37 44.91 31.27
C ASP A 731 -40.93 44.94 31.80
N GLU A 732 -40.39 46.15 31.72
CA GLU A 732 -39.19 46.80 32.26
C GLU A 732 -38.19 45.99 33.12
N MET A 733 -36.94 45.98 32.64
CA MET A 733 -35.73 45.75 33.45
C MET A 733 -35.55 46.90 34.46
N ASP A 734 -35.44 46.56 35.74
CA ASP A 734 -34.63 47.31 36.70
C ASP A 734 -33.35 46.52 37.01
N ASP A 735 -32.22 47.17 36.74
CA ASP A 735 -30.87 46.74 37.10
C ASP A 735 -30.67 46.87 38.62
N GLU A 736 -30.74 45.77 39.38
CA GLU A 736 -29.99 45.55 40.63
C GLU A 736 -30.12 44.06 41.06
N ASP A 737 -29.02 43.48 41.55
CA ASP A 737 -28.87 42.11 42.11
C ASP A 737 -28.57 40.94 41.16
N MET A 738 -27.34 40.92 40.62
CA MET A 738 -26.61 39.67 40.40
C MET A 738 -25.92 39.23 41.69
N GLU A 739 -26.49 38.27 42.42
CA GLU A 739 -25.73 37.34 43.29
C GLU A 739 -26.52 36.05 43.59
N GLU A 740 -25.85 34.90 43.37
CA GLU A 740 -26.12 33.52 43.83
C GLU A 740 -27.55 32.91 43.69
N ARG A 741 -27.75 32.12 42.62
CA ARG A 741 -28.63 30.91 42.66
C ARG A 741 -27.78 29.65 42.47
N THR A 742 -27.90 28.70 43.39
CA THR A 742 -27.24 27.39 43.29
C THR A 742 -28.18 26.34 42.69
N ASN A 743 -27.61 25.31 42.05
CA ASN A 743 -28.30 24.19 41.38
C ASN A 743 -29.26 23.36 42.25
N SER A 744 -29.48 23.72 43.52
CA SER A 744 -30.41 23.02 44.42
C SER A 744 -31.87 23.41 44.17
N ASP A 745 -32.13 24.67 43.81
CA ASP A 745 -33.51 25.19 43.78
C ASP A 745 -34.29 24.77 42.51
N VAL A 746 -33.58 24.38 41.44
CA VAL A 746 -34.18 23.87 40.19
C VAL A 746 -34.66 22.42 40.32
N LEU A 747 -34.15 21.67 41.31
CA LEU A 747 -34.51 20.27 41.50
C LEU A 747 -35.81 20.08 42.29
N ASP A 748 -36.18 21.03 43.14
CA ASP A 748 -37.41 20.95 43.93
C ASP A 748 -38.66 21.38 43.11
N GLU A 749 -38.53 22.33 42.16
CA GLU A 749 -39.64 22.72 41.26
C GLU A 749 -39.96 21.65 40.19
N LEU A 750 -38.98 20.83 39.79
CA LEU A 750 -39.21 19.73 38.85
C LEU A 750 -39.89 18.52 39.50
N GLN A 751 -39.97 18.46 40.82
CA GLN A 751 -40.57 17.34 41.53
C GLN A 751 -42.08 17.52 41.76
N GLU A 752 -42.59 18.77 41.84
CA GLU A 752 -44.03 19.05 41.93
C GLU A 752 -44.78 18.86 40.59
N VAL A 753 -44.11 19.05 39.44
CA VAL A 753 -44.75 18.89 38.11
C VAL A 753 -45.02 17.42 37.76
N PHE A 754 -44.32 16.47 38.39
CA PHE A 754 -44.45 15.04 38.11
C PHE A 754 -45.51 14.32 38.96
N GLU A 755 -46.03 14.94 40.02
CA GLU A 755 -47.05 14.30 40.89
C GLU A 755 -48.50 14.64 40.48
N ASP A 756 -48.73 15.69 39.68
CA ASP A 756 -50.08 16.10 39.24
C ASP A 756 -50.55 15.49 37.89
N SER A 757 -49.71 14.76 37.16
CA SER A 757 -50.08 14.22 35.83
C SER A 757 -50.62 12.79 35.82
N GLU A 758 -50.76 12.12 36.97
CA GLU A 758 -51.28 10.73 37.05
C GLU A 758 -52.79 10.63 37.31
N GLU A 759 -53.52 11.73 37.56
CA GLU A 759 -54.98 11.69 37.85
C GLU A 759 -55.92 12.09 36.69
N GLU A 760 -55.45 12.64 35.57
CA GLU A 760 -56.36 13.10 34.49
C GLU A 760 -56.59 12.14 33.30
N GLU A 761 -55.98 10.94 33.28
CA GLU A 761 -56.09 10.02 32.13
C GLU A 761 -57.05 8.83 32.35
N GLN A 762 -58.18 9.05 33.04
CA GLN A 762 -59.25 8.03 33.17
C GLN A 762 -60.65 8.41 32.68
N GLU A 763 -60.89 9.60 32.14
CA GLU A 763 -62.19 9.92 31.53
C GLU A 763 -62.05 10.60 30.18
N ARG A 764 -62.06 9.80 29.09
CA ARG A 764 -62.80 10.10 27.83
C ARG A 764 -62.62 9.01 26.78
N VAL A 765 -63.57 8.08 26.77
CA VAL A 765 -63.96 7.34 25.56
C VAL A 765 -65.41 7.69 25.29
N GLN A 766 -65.70 8.40 24.18
CA GLN A 766 -66.93 8.19 23.39
C GLN A 766 -66.99 9.01 22.07
N GLN A 767 -67.09 8.24 20.96
CA GLN A 767 -67.61 8.52 19.60
C GLN A 767 -66.83 9.45 18.62
N PRO A 768 -66.70 9.05 17.33
CA PRO A 768 -66.04 9.85 16.30
C PRO A 768 -67.04 10.72 15.51
N PRO A 769 -66.67 11.94 15.05
CA PRO A 769 -67.40 12.61 13.99
C PRO A 769 -66.95 12.11 12.61
N LYS A 770 -67.92 12.02 11.69
CA LYS A 770 -67.77 11.58 10.29
C LYS A 770 -66.89 12.54 9.48
N ALA A 771 -65.99 11.98 8.67
CA ALA A 771 -65.17 12.71 7.70
C ALA A 771 -66.02 13.36 6.58
N PRO A 772 -65.65 14.55 6.08
CA PRO A 772 -66.10 15.03 4.78
C PRO A 772 -65.32 14.34 3.64
N CYS A 773 -65.98 14.20 2.49
CA CYS A 773 -65.49 13.56 1.27
C CYS A 773 -64.27 14.27 0.66
N MET A 774 -63.22 13.49 0.34
CA MET A 774 -61.97 13.91 -0.33
C MET A 774 -62.15 14.67 -1.67
N ALA A 775 -63.33 14.63 -2.30
CA ALA A 775 -63.55 15.30 -3.58
C ALA A 775 -63.51 16.84 -3.48
N GLN A 776 -63.89 17.42 -2.33
CA GLN A 776 -63.89 18.88 -2.14
C GLN A 776 -62.49 19.46 -1.87
N TYR A 777 -61.54 18.62 -1.43
CA TYR A 777 -60.17 19.04 -1.16
C TYR A 777 -59.32 19.06 -2.43
N PHE A 778 -59.54 18.11 -3.35
CA PHE A 778 -58.87 18.06 -4.65
C PHE A 778 -59.34 19.16 -5.62
N GLU A 779 -60.60 19.59 -5.58
CA GLU A 779 -61.07 20.73 -6.40
C GLU A 779 -60.39 22.04 -6.00
N ARG A 780 -60.04 22.23 -4.72
CA ARG A 780 -59.38 23.44 -4.21
C ARG A 780 -57.91 23.52 -4.64
N LEU A 781 -57.19 22.40 -4.58
CA LEU A 781 -55.79 22.27 -5.04
C LEU A 781 -55.64 22.42 -6.56
N LEU A 782 -56.61 21.92 -7.34
CA LEU A 782 -56.59 22.08 -8.80
C LEU A 782 -56.88 23.52 -9.23
N TYR A 783 -57.72 24.24 -8.48
CA TYR A 783 -58.04 25.66 -8.74
C TYR A 783 -56.84 26.58 -8.43
N GLU A 784 -56.09 26.29 -7.36
CA GLU A 784 -54.89 27.05 -6.97
C GLU A 784 -53.70 26.81 -7.92
N GLN A 785 -53.55 25.61 -8.50
CA GLN A 785 -52.53 25.34 -9.54
C GLN A 785 -52.84 25.98 -10.91
N ILE A 786 -54.11 26.16 -11.25
CA ILE A 786 -54.50 26.84 -12.52
C ILE A 786 -54.30 28.37 -12.41
N ILE A 787 -54.46 28.96 -11.23
CA ILE A 787 -54.18 30.40 -11.00
C ILE A 787 -52.66 30.67 -11.00
N ASN A 788 -51.86 29.77 -10.42
CA ASN A 788 -50.41 29.94 -10.35
C ASN A 788 -49.66 29.64 -11.67
N SER A 789 -50.30 29.01 -12.65
CA SER A 789 -49.73 28.78 -13.99
C SER A 789 -50.07 29.87 -15.03
N ALA A 790 -50.90 30.85 -14.68
CA ALA A 790 -51.29 31.95 -15.58
C ALA A 790 -50.47 33.25 -15.42
N THR A 791 -49.51 33.32 -14.49
CA THR A 791 -48.67 34.52 -14.25
C THR A 791 -47.22 34.40 -14.72
N CYS A 792 -46.91 33.48 -15.63
CA CYS A 792 -45.62 33.44 -16.32
C CYS A 792 -45.77 33.31 -17.85
N LYS A 793 -46.43 34.31 -18.45
CA LYS A 793 -46.24 34.71 -19.86
C LYS A 793 -46.57 36.20 -20.04
N LYS A 794 -45.57 37.04 -19.75
CA LYS A 794 -45.28 38.27 -20.50
C LYS A 794 -43.84 38.68 -20.28
#